data_AF-A0A9D2A1R3-F1
#
_entry.id   AF-A0A9D2A1R3-F1
#
_cell.length_a   1.000
_cell.length_b   1.000
_cell.length_c   1.000
_cell.angle_alpha   90.00
_cell.angle_beta   90.00
_cell.angle_gamma   90.00
#
_symmetry.space_group_name_H-M   'P 1'
#
loop_
_entity.id
_entity.type
_entity.pdbx_description
1 polymer ?
#
loop_
_entity_poly.entity_id
_entity_poly.type
_entity_poly.pdbx_seq_one_letter_code
_entity_poly.pdbx_strand_id
1 'polypeptide(L)'
;MKKLKFLLLGLLTASLAGALAACSQDSQTYTFTFDTRGGTQIEPLELKEGEAVTRPSDPTKQMFTFNDWYTDTTYSQVYSFGTMPAQDVTVYARWTPQTSVLIEYDSMGGTAVSPSVGQVGSTFARPDAPERTGYVFDGWFTDSECTQRYAFTVFPAENMTLYAGWQKDTANFAFITYYGNGKQLADPVPVPKGSSFAELDDKYKIVFGDDIVSDGWFTDEQRNFEYTPGVVDGELSLYTTYYTSGLSFEDGGVTGYTGSSQQVIVPDVNKHMPISYVGEGAFRAQNVTSVTLPDSIRQVSDYAFYDCQYLATVNLTANVTSVGEYAFANAKRLESYGTIGATAIPEGCFLGCAQLNEVVLPENTRTIGAQAFADCTSLTQIALPDTVTSVGAQVFDGCSLLENVALSASLTSLGEDAFANCPALTAVTVPETNTRFTLEDGNLYSGTQLVRYFAGEKGETSFTLPAGKRSVAAYAFENAPAITSVTFPVGTTLAAGALIGLDALESLTLPALDFGGNGYLATAFGAREAETGGTYSFYIPATLATVTFNADVSELADYAFYGATGLSSVTGLDSVTGIGDGAFAYTAVSAFEIPAGVRSFGSRVFEGCGIAAYAVAEGNTYYRVYDDCLYSTAGTLVAVPVDKTAVSFPEEFVVSAIGEYAFYGSAVTELEIPDSVTHIGFAALGNMQALTSLSVPVIGESAGGENDYMGYVFGSRMNIVTSTNSIFSTLSVSRASNLPANLKAIAVTKAYSEIPDKAFALLTGVTDVSVFAGEPATAVLSYGAFSFYHTSLEGWNFADGTTAVGESAFRGTCLPEVSLPGTVGANAGIASFAEIRGLASIELGDGITQIPAAMFYTAYTSGEVSDDDGYTYNVQRSSVKELVIPESVTSIGSEAFRGVGMAEFWEPASPTQQPLAFVHGTRNEGFTITFEAGSALTSIGASAFYGCGAETLALPATVESVGLSAFENSLFLTEVTFGADGAGNESRLGELWAYGFAGCEKLASVTLYGVTTPPVYGLTADPDESPDAARAAVFGGNAEGFTVYVPEAAVSAYQSADGWKEITVSAIGSGTEGGNA
;
A
#
# COMPACT_ATOMS: atom_id res chain seq x y z
N MET A 1 30.16 -14.38 32.99
CA MET A 1 29.50 -14.26 34.32
C MET A 1 29.91 -12.92 34.91
N LYS A 2 29.03 -11.99 35.21
CA LYS A 2 27.85 -12.17 36.06
C LYS A 2 26.61 -11.81 35.24
N LYS A 3 25.74 -12.80 35.02
CA LYS A 3 24.47 -12.94 35.75
C LYS A 3 23.54 -11.80 35.31
N LEU A 4 22.36 -12.03 34.76
CA LEU A 4 21.41 -13.12 34.93
C LEU A 4 20.08 -12.49 34.45
N LYS A 5 19.14 -13.30 33.96
CA LYS A 5 17.71 -12.97 33.81
C LYS A 5 17.39 -12.00 32.67
N PHE A 6 16.29 -12.09 31.92
CA PHE A 6 15.09 -12.93 31.78
C PHE A 6 14.28 -12.11 30.74
N LEU A 7 13.65 -12.67 29.73
CA LEU A 7 12.19 -12.93 29.65
C LEU A 7 11.92 -13.21 28.16
N LEU A 8 10.86 -13.87 27.68
CA LEU A 8 9.82 -14.74 28.20
C LEU A 8 8.93 -14.95 26.96
N LEU A 9 8.43 -16.16 26.72
CA LEU A 9 7.15 -16.30 26.03
C LEU A 9 6.42 -17.50 26.62
N GLY A 10 5.35 -17.20 27.36
CA GLY A 10 4.49 -18.18 28.01
C GLY A 10 3.24 -18.48 27.18
N LEU A 11 2.68 -19.67 27.41
CA LEU A 11 1.25 -19.94 27.68
C LEU A 11 0.93 -21.43 27.43
N LEU A 12 0.69 -22.22 28.48
CA LEU A 12 -0.64 -22.70 28.90
C LEU A 12 -0.53 -23.78 30.01
N THR A 13 -0.90 -23.36 31.21
CA THR A 13 -1.72 -24.01 32.26
C THR A 13 -1.60 -25.50 32.67
N ALA A 14 -1.57 -25.63 34.01
CA ALA A 14 -2.18 -26.66 34.87
C ALA A 14 -1.36 -27.90 35.29
N SER A 15 -0.69 -27.79 36.42
CA SER A 15 -1.13 -28.55 37.61
C SER A 15 -0.74 -27.81 38.90
N LEU A 16 -1.75 -27.66 39.74
CA LEU A 16 -1.78 -26.93 41.00
C LEU A 16 -1.32 -27.87 42.13
N ALA A 17 -0.53 -27.29 43.05
CA ALA A 17 -0.52 -27.54 44.50
C ALA A 17 -0.38 -28.97 45.05
N GLY A 18 0.61 -29.14 45.94
CA GLY A 18 0.65 -30.30 46.83
C GLY A 18 1.77 -30.30 47.87
N ALA A 19 1.61 -29.46 48.91
CA ALA A 19 2.11 -29.62 50.28
C ALA A 19 3.64 -29.63 50.51
N LEU A 20 4.22 -28.57 51.06
CA LEU A 20 4.38 -28.31 52.50
C LEU A 20 5.00 -29.46 53.33
N ALA A 21 6.17 -29.12 53.89
CA ALA A 21 6.61 -29.41 55.26
C ALA A 21 7.05 -30.83 55.63
N ALA A 22 8.36 -31.08 55.56
CA ALA A 22 9.17 -31.85 56.51
C ALA A 22 10.62 -31.81 55.99
N CYS A 23 11.69 -31.74 56.75
CA CYS A 23 11.98 -31.52 58.15
C CYS A 23 13.46 -31.09 58.13
N SER A 24 13.84 -30.16 58.99
CA SER A 24 15.23 -29.86 59.28
C SER A 24 15.95 -31.12 59.77
N GLN A 25 16.88 -31.64 58.97
CA GLN A 25 18.11 -32.23 59.48
C GLN A 25 19.24 -31.59 58.69
N ASP A 26 20.16 -30.93 59.40
CA ASP A 26 21.52 -30.76 58.94
C ASP A 26 22.05 -32.15 58.64
N SER A 27 21.92 -32.58 57.39
CA SER A 27 22.46 -33.85 56.93
C SER A 27 23.97 -33.68 56.92
N GLN A 28 24.63 -34.32 57.88
CA GLN A 28 26.07 -34.39 57.92
C GLN A 28 26.60 -34.85 56.55
N THR A 29 27.46 -34.04 55.95
CA THR A 29 28.17 -34.42 54.72
C THR A 29 29.35 -35.30 55.08
N TYR A 30 29.59 -36.28 54.23
CA TYR A 30 30.69 -37.23 54.35
C TYR A 30 31.59 -37.09 53.12
N THR A 31 32.88 -37.36 53.31
CA THR A 31 33.88 -37.22 52.25
C THR A 31 34.05 -38.53 51.50
N PHE A 32 33.86 -38.51 50.17
CA PHE A 32 34.19 -39.60 49.27
C PHE A 32 35.52 -39.32 48.57
N THR A 33 36.57 -40.04 48.97
CA THR A 33 37.95 -39.81 48.52
C THR A 33 38.37 -40.83 47.46
N PHE A 34 39.02 -40.34 46.40
CA PHE A 34 39.62 -41.15 45.36
C PHE A 34 41.14 -41.21 45.55
N ASP A 35 41.65 -42.27 46.17
CA ASP A 35 43.10 -42.51 46.27
C ASP A 35 43.58 -43.11 44.93
N THR A 36 44.07 -42.23 44.07
CA THR A 36 44.52 -42.56 42.72
C THR A 36 45.85 -43.33 42.70
N ARG A 37 46.48 -43.55 43.86
CA ARG A 37 47.72 -44.34 43.99
C ARG A 37 48.83 -43.86 43.04
N GLY A 38 48.95 -42.54 42.89
CA GLY A 38 49.96 -41.89 42.04
C GLY A 38 49.56 -41.72 40.57
N GLY A 39 48.27 -41.83 40.22
CA GLY A 39 47.72 -41.29 38.98
C GLY A 39 47.29 -39.82 39.11
N THR A 40 46.64 -39.26 38.09
CA THR A 40 46.07 -37.91 38.12
C THR A 40 45.18 -37.69 39.34
N GLN A 41 45.33 -36.54 40.01
CA GLN A 41 44.53 -36.22 41.20
C GLN A 41 43.06 -36.04 40.84
N ILE A 42 42.19 -36.53 41.71
CA ILE A 42 40.73 -36.35 41.64
C ILE A 42 40.29 -35.76 42.96
N GLU A 43 39.62 -34.62 42.90
CA GLU A 43 39.11 -33.94 44.09
C GLU A 43 38.06 -34.82 44.81
N PRO A 44 38.11 -34.90 46.15
CA PRO A 44 37.12 -35.64 46.92
C PRO A 44 35.73 -34.98 46.80
N LEU A 45 34.68 -35.78 46.90
CA LEU A 45 33.30 -35.30 46.88
C LEU A 45 32.77 -35.17 48.31
N GLU A 46 32.09 -34.06 48.60
CA GLU A 46 31.36 -33.84 49.85
C GLU A 46 29.87 -34.08 49.58
N LEU A 47 29.35 -35.22 50.04
CA LEU A 47 28.00 -35.68 49.72
C LEU A 47 27.22 -36.01 51.00
N LYS A 48 25.89 -35.87 50.93
CA LYS A 48 25.00 -36.26 52.03
C LYS A 48 24.69 -37.76 51.94
N GLU A 49 24.41 -38.39 53.07
CA GLU A 49 23.96 -39.80 53.09
C GLU A 49 22.78 -40.00 52.13
N GLY A 50 22.88 -40.99 51.25
CA GLY A 50 21.88 -41.32 50.23
C GLY A 50 22.05 -40.62 48.87
N GLU A 51 22.90 -39.59 48.76
CA GLU A 51 23.17 -38.95 47.46
C GLU A 51 23.97 -39.89 46.54
N ALA A 52 23.66 -39.88 45.24
CA ALA A 52 24.37 -40.73 44.28
C ALA A 52 25.84 -40.29 44.15
N VAL A 53 26.76 -41.26 44.27
CA VAL A 53 28.19 -41.02 44.05
C VAL A 53 28.48 -41.21 42.57
N THR A 54 28.71 -40.09 41.87
CA THR A 54 29.08 -40.11 40.46
C THR A 54 30.49 -40.68 40.28
N ARG A 55 30.64 -41.73 39.46
CA ARG A 55 31.95 -42.28 39.10
C ARG A 55 32.76 -41.24 38.31
N PRO A 56 34.01 -40.92 38.70
CA PRO A 56 34.83 -39.98 37.95
C PRO A 56 35.31 -40.59 36.63
N SER A 57 35.84 -39.74 35.73
CA SER A 57 36.61 -40.23 34.58
C SER A 57 37.82 -41.04 35.06
N ASP A 58 38.19 -42.08 34.31
CA ASP A 58 39.29 -42.96 34.71
C ASP A 58 40.58 -42.14 34.91
N PRO A 59 41.24 -42.24 36.08
CA PRO A 59 42.49 -41.53 36.30
C PRO A 59 43.53 -42.06 35.32
N THR A 60 44.51 -41.24 34.98
CA THR A 60 45.64 -41.65 34.16
C THR A 60 46.90 -41.73 35.02
N LYS A 61 47.71 -42.76 34.79
CA LYS A 61 49.02 -42.90 35.43
C LYS A 61 50.00 -43.34 34.36
N GLN A 62 51.00 -42.50 34.12
CA GLN A 62 52.04 -42.76 33.14
C GLN A 62 52.59 -44.18 33.34
N MET A 63 52.65 -44.97 32.26
CA MET A 63 53.12 -46.36 32.25
C MET A 63 52.25 -47.39 32.96
N PHE A 64 50.99 -47.09 33.26
CA PHE A 64 50.04 -48.06 33.79
C PHE A 64 48.66 -47.93 33.17
N THR A 65 48.03 -49.05 32.83
CA THR A 65 46.62 -49.11 32.49
C THR A 65 45.81 -49.12 33.79
N PHE A 66 44.87 -48.19 33.90
CA PHE A 66 43.88 -48.18 34.98
C PHE A 66 42.98 -49.41 34.84
N ASN A 67 42.90 -50.23 35.89
CA ASN A 67 42.04 -51.41 35.87
C ASN A 67 40.63 -51.05 36.32
N ASP A 68 40.48 -50.65 37.59
CA ASP A 68 39.23 -50.16 38.17
C ASP A 68 39.49 -49.57 39.57
N TRP A 69 38.43 -49.08 40.21
CA TRP A 69 38.41 -48.68 41.62
C TRP A 69 38.12 -49.86 42.54
N TYR A 70 38.80 -49.94 43.69
CA TYR A 70 38.66 -51.04 44.64
C TYR A 70 38.36 -50.52 46.05
N THR A 71 37.66 -51.33 46.85
CA THR A 71 37.25 -51.00 48.21
C THR A 71 38.41 -50.96 49.21
N ASP A 72 39.56 -51.56 48.86
CA ASP A 72 40.70 -51.71 49.75
C ASP A 72 42.05 -51.76 49.01
N THR A 73 43.13 -51.58 49.76
CA THR A 73 44.51 -51.46 49.23
C THR A 73 45.16 -52.78 48.78
N THR A 74 44.54 -53.91 49.12
CA THR A 74 44.91 -55.25 48.63
C THR A 74 44.16 -55.62 47.35
N TYR A 75 43.25 -54.75 46.89
CA TYR A 75 42.46 -54.87 45.67
C TYR A 75 41.60 -56.15 45.63
N SER A 76 41.04 -56.53 46.78
CA SER A 76 40.30 -57.80 46.91
C SER A 76 38.91 -57.75 46.27
N GLN A 77 38.31 -56.56 46.18
CA GLN A 77 36.98 -56.35 45.60
C GLN A 77 36.90 -55.02 44.83
N VAL A 78 36.37 -55.06 43.60
CA VAL A 78 36.08 -53.86 42.81
C VAL A 78 34.94 -53.08 43.46
N TYR A 79 35.12 -51.77 43.61
CA TYR A 79 34.11 -50.88 44.17
C TYR A 79 33.01 -50.61 43.15
N SER A 80 31.76 -50.85 43.53
CA SER A 80 30.59 -50.53 42.70
C SER A 80 29.97 -49.22 43.19
N PHE A 81 29.91 -48.22 42.29
CA PHE A 81 29.34 -46.92 42.61
C PHE A 81 27.82 -47.01 42.81
N GLY A 82 27.33 -46.33 43.85
CA GLY A 82 25.95 -46.34 44.30
C GLY A 82 25.64 -45.04 45.03
N THR A 83 24.92 -45.11 46.15
CA THR A 83 24.64 -43.92 46.99
C THR A 83 25.65 -43.79 48.13
N MET A 84 25.87 -42.56 48.60
CA MET A 84 26.80 -42.21 49.66
C MET A 84 26.33 -42.82 51.00
N PRO A 85 27.14 -43.65 51.67
CA PRO A 85 26.80 -44.17 53.00
C PRO A 85 27.01 -43.09 54.08
N ALA A 86 26.52 -43.36 55.29
CA ALA A 86 26.65 -42.48 56.47
C ALA A 86 28.08 -42.42 57.07
N GLN A 87 29.11 -42.42 56.23
CA GLN A 87 30.52 -42.39 56.63
C GLN A 87 31.40 -41.96 55.46
N ASP A 88 32.60 -41.50 55.77
CA ASP A 88 33.62 -41.26 54.75
C ASP A 88 34.01 -42.56 54.05
N VAL A 89 34.20 -42.50 52.73
CA VAL A 89 34.59 -43.64 51.90
C VAL A 89 35.86 -43.29 51.16
N THR A 90 36.82 -44.20 51.11
CA THR A 90 37.99 -44.10 50.23
C THR A 90 38.03 -45.29 49.29
N VAL A 91 38.15 -45.01 48.00
CA VAL A 91 38.37 -46.03 46.97
C VAL A 91 39.78 -45.92 46.40
N TYR A 92 40.35 -47.06 46.03
CA TYR A 92 41.75 -47.16 45.63
C TYR A 92 41.87 -47.58 44.16
N ALA A 93 42.60 -46.79 43.37
CA ALA A 93 42.88 -47.12 41.98
C ALA A 93 43.85 -48.31 41.88
N ARG A 94 43.50 -49.31 41.06
CA ARG A 94 44.41 -50.40 40.69
C ARG A 94 45.00 -50.18 39.30
N TRP A 95 46.29 -50.46 39.20
CA TRP A 95 47.09 -50.19 38.01
C TRP A 95 47.80 -51.46 37.53
N THR A 96 47.78 -51.71 36.21
CA THR A 96 48.60 -52.73 35.55
C THR A 96 49.70 -52.05 34.74
N PRO A 97 51.00 -52.34 34.97
CA PRO A 97 52.08 -51.69 34.22
C PRO A 97 51.95 -51.95 32.72
N GLN A 98 51.99 -50.90 31.90
CA GLN A 98 52.09 -51.03 30.45
C GLN A 98 53.52 -51.40 30.09
N THR A 99 53.70 -52.49 29.34
CA THR A 99 55.03 -52.96 28.93
C THR A 99 55.43 -52.49 27.53
N SER A 100 54.57 -51.80 26.79
CA SER A 100 54.85 -51.32 25.42
C SER A 100 54.41 -49.88 25.18
N VAL A 101 55.18 -49.15 24.38
CA VAL A 101 54.95 -47.75 24.00
C VAL A 101 54.84 -47.60 22.48
N LEU A 102 54.12 -46.56 22.04
CA LEU A 102 53.91 -46.14 20.66
C LEU A 102 54.73 -44.88 20.38
N ILE A 103 55.49 -44.90 19.29
CA ILE A 103 56.23 -43.75 18.76
C ILE A 103 55.65 -43.37 17.41
N GLU A 104 55.09 -42.17 17.33
CA GLU A 104 54.56 -41.59 16.10
C GLU A 104 55.61 -40.66 15.47
N TYR A 105 55.51 -40.45 14.15
CA TYR A 105 56.48 -39.67 13.40
C TYR A 105 55.80 -38.60 12.57
N ASP A 106 56.09 -37.34 12.84
CA ASP A 106 55.72 -36.21 11.99
C ASP A 106 56.89 -35.91 11.04
N SER A 107 56.70 -36.20 9.75
CA SER A 107 57.75 -36.06 8.75
C SER A 107 58.04 -34.61 8.36
N MET A 108 57.28 -33.62 8.84
CA MET A 108 57.51 -32.19 8.61
C MET A 108 57.76 -31.87 7.12
N GLY A 109 56.90 -32.40 6.25
CA GLY A 109 56.99 -32.25 4.79
C GLY A 109 57.82 -33.31 4.04
N GLY A 110 58.37 -34.31 4.73
CA GLY A 110 58.97 -35.50 4.10
C GLY A 110 58.00 -36.67 3.89
N THR A 111 58.48 -37.78 3.33
CA THR A 111 57.67 -39.00 3.15
C THR A 111 57.14 -39.56 4.47
N ALA A 112 55.92 -40.11 4.46
CA ALA A 112 55.29 -40.67 5.65
C ALA A 112 56.10 -41.83 6.25
N VAL A 113 56.21 -41.85 7.58
CA VAL A 113 56.93 -42.89 8.34
C VAL A 113 55.94 -43.63 9.23
N SER A 114 55.95 -44.96 9.14
CA SER A 114 55.03 -45.79 9.93
C SER A 114 55.34 -45.70 11.43
N PRO A 115 54.33 -45.62 12.32
CA PRO A 115 54.55 -45.61 13.76
C PRO A 115 55.25 -46.89 14.24
N SER A 116 56.08 -46.76 15.28
CA SER A 116 56.78 -47.88 15.91
C SER A 116 56.13 -48.24 17.25
N VAL A 117 55.91 -49.53 17.50
CA VAL A 117 55.42 -50.04 18.79
C VAL A 117 56.42 -51.06 19.35
N GLY A 118 56.80 -50.92 20.61
CA GLY A 118 57.75 -51.84 21.23
C GLY A 118 57.80 -51.76 22.75
N GLN A 119 58.46 -52.73 23.39
CA GLN A 119 58.48 -52.83 24.84
C GLN A 119 59.41 -51.80 25.48
N VAL A 120 59.01 -51.14 26.56
CA VAL A 120 59.85 -50.14 27.24
C VAL A 120 61.18 -50.75 27.68
N GLY A 121 62.29 -50.10 27.33
CA GLY A 121 63.64 -50.58 27.58
C GLY A 121 64.15 -51.65 26.61
N SER A 122 63.31 -52.17 25.69
CA SER A 122 63.75 -53.03 24.60
C SER A 122 64.42 -52.21 23.48
N THR A 123 65.26 -52.84 22.66
CA THR A 123 65.99 -52.16 21.58
C THR A 123 65.02 -51.45 20.63
N PHE A 124 65.23 -50.15 20.41
CA PHE A 124 64.44 -49.37 19.47
C PHE A 124 65.24 -49.09 18.22
N ALA A 125 64.87 -49.79 17.14
CA ALA A 125 65.47 -49.56 15.83
C ALA A 125 65.06 -48.18 15.31
N ARG A 126 66.04 -47.40 14.88
CA ARG A 126 65.79 -46.14 14.16
C ARG A 126 65.00 -46.47 12.88
N PRO A 127 63.88 -45.79 12.60
CA PRO A 127 63.16 -45.98 11.35
C PRO A 127 64.01 -45.50 10.18
N ASP A 128 63.69 -45.96 8.98
CA ASP A 128 64.31 -45.43 7.78
C ASP A 128 64.11 -43.91 7.73
N ALA A 129 65.15 -43.21 7.27
CA ALA A 129 65.08 -41.76 7.16
C ALA A 129 63.95 -41.41 6.19
N PRO A 130 63.03 -40.51 6.56
CA PRO A 130 62.09 -39.99 5.59
C PRO A 130 62.88 -39.27 4.50
N GLU A 131 62.30 -39.19 3.31
CA GLU A 131 62.87 -38.45 2.20
C GLU A 131 62.10 -37.14 2.00
N ARG A 132 62.82 -36.04 1.82
CA ARG A 132 62.26 -34.74 1.43
C ARG A 132 63.16 -34.17 0.35
N THR A 133 62.67 -34.16 -0.88
CA THR A 133 63.44 -33.65 -2.04
C THR A 133 64.03 -32.29 -1.74
N GLY A 134 65.34 -32.10 -1.96
CA GLY A 134 66.04 -30.85 -1.70
C GLY A 134 66.52 -30.63 -0.26
N TYR A 135 66.22 -31.54 0.66
CA TYR A 135 66.61 -31.44 2.05
C TYR A 135 67.35 -32.71 2.50
N VAL A 136 68.37 -32.53 3.33
CA VAL A 136 69.05 -33.62 4.02
C VAL A 136 68.36 -33.83 5.36
N PHE A 137 67.98 -35.08 5.63
CA PHE A 137 67.40 -35.45 6.90
C PHE A 137 68.41 -35.24 8.05
N ASP A 138 68.10 -34.29 8.92
CA ASP A 138 68.93 -33.92 10.08
C ASP A 138 68.49 -34.65 11.35
N GLY A 139 67.74 -35.75 11.22
CA GLY A 139 67.38 -36.59 12.36
C GLY A 139 66.00 -36.29 12.94
N TRP A 140 65.65 -37.07 13.95
CA TRP A 140 64.37 -36.97 14.65
C TRP A 140 64.53 -36.14 15.91
N PHE A 141 63.52 -35.36 16.25
CA PHE A 141 63.51 -34.42 17.38
C PHE A 141 62.25 -34.63 18.23
N THR A 142 62.29 -34.27 19.50
CA THR A 142 61.14 -34.44 20.42
C THR A 142 60.17 -33.26 20.41
N ASP A 143 60.45 -32.21 19.65
CA ASP A 143 59.67 -30.98 19.52
C ASP A 143 59.60 -30.51 18.06
N SER A 144 58.50 -29.83 17.69
CA SER A 144 58.25 -29.36 16.32
C SER A 144 59.22 -28.26 15.86
N GLU A 145 59.84 -27.53 16.79
CA GLU A 145 60.88 -26.53 16.51
C GLU A 145 62.26 -27.16 16.23
N CYS A 146 62.36 -28.50 16.32
CA CYS A 146 63.57 -29.28 16.08
C CYS A 146 64.76 -28.84 16.95
N THR A 147 64.50 -28.51 18.22
CA THR A 147 65.54 -28.05 19.15
C THR A 147 66.18 -29.18 19.96
N GLN A 148 65.46 -30.28 20.19
CA GLN A 148 65.93 -31.42 21.00
C GLN A 148 66.02 -32.71 20.18
N ARG A 149 67.25 -33.08 19.77
CA ARG A 149 67.48 -34.26 18.92
C ARG A 149 67.28 -35.56 19.70
N TYR A 150 66.50 -36.47 19.14
CA TYR A 150 66.19 -37.78 19.70
C TYR A 150 67.26 -38.82 19.36
N ALA A 151 67.70 -39.60 20.37
CA ALA A 151 68.70 -40.65 20.24
C ALA A 151 68.08 -42.04 20.35
N PHE A 152 68.03 -42.78 19.23
CA PHE A 152 67.50 -44.15 19.20
C PHE A 152 68.41 -45.11 19.94
N THR A 153 67.95 -45.57 21.10
CA THR A 153 68.66 -46.55 21.93
C THR A 153 67.71 -47.68 22.32
N VAL A 154 66.81 -47.40 23.24
CA VAL A 154 65.72 -48.28 23.65
C VAL A 154 64.39 -47.57 23.50
N PHE A 155 63.30 -48.34 23.49
CA PHE A 155 61.96 -47.75 23.50
C PHE A 155 61.82 -46.95 24.79
N PRO A 156 61.40 -45.67 24.71
CA PRO A 156 61.36 -44.76 25.83
C PRO A 156 60.29 -45.18 26.85
N ALA A 157 60.30 -44.54 28.01
CA ALA A 157 59.37 -44.84 29.09
C ALA A 157 57.95 -44.30 28.85
N GLU A 158 57.64 -43.71 27.70
CA GLU A 158 56.32 -43.20 27.38
C GLU A 158 56.11 -43.07 25.88
N ASN A 159 54.85 -42.96 25.45
CA ASN A 159 54.53 -42.65 24.05
C ASN A 159 55.01 -41.24 23.70
N MET A 160 55.46 -41.05 22.47
CA MET A 160 55.84 -39.72 21.99
C MET A 160 55.76 -39.60 20.48
N THR A 161 55.64 -38.37 20.01
CA THR A 161 55.78 -38.01 18.60
C THR A 161 57.18 -37.48 18.36
N LEU A 162 57.83 -37.97 17.31
CA LEU A 162 59.12 -37.48 16.86
C LEU A 162 58.95 -36.67 15.57
N TYR A 163 59.57 -35.50 15.53
CA TYR A 163 59.50 -34.55 14.42
C TYR A 163 60.77 -34.64 13.57
N ALA A 164 60.62 -34.74 12.26
CA ALA A 164 61.76 -34.79 11.34
C ALA A 164 62.39 -33.40 11.20
N GLY A 165 63.68 -33.29 11.53
CA GLY A 165 64.47 -32.10 11.25
C GLY A 165 65.11 -32.17 9.87
N TRP A 166 65.19 -31.02 9.20
CA TRP A 166 65.63 -30.91 7.81
C TRP A 166 66.64 -29.78 7.66
N GLN A 167 67.74 -30.06 6.95
CA GLN A 167 68.68 -29.03 6.49
C GLN A 167 68.58 -28.91 4.97
N LYS A 168 68.58 -27.69 4.42
CA LYS A 168 68.57 -27.46 2.97
C LYS A 168 69.81 -28.10 2.34
N ASP A 169 69.65 -28.96 1.32
CA ASP A 169 70.75 -29.50 0.52
C ASP A 169 71.25 -28.46 -0.49
N THR A 170 71.94 -27.44 0.00
CA THR A 170 72.47 -26.36 -0.82
C THR A 170 73.66 -26.78 -1.69
N ALA A 171 74.15 -28.01 -1.58
CA ALA A 171 75.19 -28.55 -2.46
C ALA A 171 74.61 -28.95 -3.81
N ASN A 172 73.49 -29.68 -3.82
CA ASN A 172 72.88 -30.23 -5.03
C ASN A 172 71.64 -29.46 -5.52
N PHE A 173 70.99 -28.69 -4.65
CA PHE A 173 69.76 -27.95 -4.98
C PHE A 173 69.92 -26.44 -4.78
N ALA A 174 69.20 -25.68 -5.60
CA ALA A 174 68.83 -24.29 -5.42
C ALA A 174 67.38 -24.21 -4.95
N PHE A 175 66.96 -23.07 -4.39
CA PHE A 175 65.59 -22.88 -3.90
C PHE A 175 64.96 -21.66 -4.55
N ILE A 176 63.71 -21.80 -4.97
CA ILE A 176 62.91 -20.72 -5.54
C ILE A 176 61.86 -20.29 -4.51
N THR A 177 61.83 -19.02 -4.14
CA THR A 177 60.80 -18.47 -3.25
C THR A 177 59.91 -17.51 -4.04
N TYR A 178 58.61 -17.75 -4.03
CA TYR A 178 57.62 -16.96 -4.76
C TYR A 178 56.94 -15.95 -3.82
N TYR A 179 56.98 -14.68 -4.19
CA TYR A 179 56.32 -13.58 -3.51
C TYR A 179 55.26 -12.96 -4.43
N GLY A 180 54.06 -12.72 -3.91
CA GLY A 180 52.96 -12.07 -4.61
C GLY A 180 52.31 -11.01 -3.73
N ASN A 181 52.12 -9.80 -4.25
CA ASN A 181 51.57 -8.66 -3.51
C ASN A 181 52.26 -8.45 -2.14
N GLY A 182 53.60 -8.58 -2.11
CA GLY A 182 54.42 -8.43 -0.91
C GLY A 182 54.39 -9.58 0.11
N LYS A 183 53.71 -10.69 -0.18
CA LYS A 183 53.60 -11.86 0.70
C LYS A 183 54.20 -13.11 0.05
N GLN A 184 54.81 -13.98 0.83
CA GLN A 184 55.28 -15.28 0.35
C GLN A 184 54.06 -16.17 0.01
N LEU A 185 54.03 -16.71 -1.22
CA LEU A 185 52.88 -17.47 -1.73
C LEU A 185 52.90 -18.96 -1.35
N ALA A 186 54.10 -19.54 -1.17
CA ALA A 186 54.30 -20.94 -0.84
C ALA A 186 55.67 -21.16 -0.16
N ASP A 187 55.88 -22.33 0.43
CA ASP A 187 57.21 -22.73 0.93
C ASP A 187 58.27 -22.73 -0.19
N PRO A 188 59.55 -22.41 0.11
CA PRO A 188 60.60 -22.39 -0.90
C PRO A 188 60.73 -23.73 -1.64
N VAL A 189 60.66 -23.69 -2.97
CA VAL A 189 60.65 -24.87 -3.83
C VAL A 189 62.07 -25.31 -4.18
N PRO A 190 62.50 -26.54 -3.85
CA PRO A 190 63.84 -27.04 -4.18
C PRO A 190 63.95 -27.53 -5.64
N VAL A 191 65.03 -27.14 -6.30
CA VAL A 191 65.33 -27.42 -7.71
C VAL A 191 66.78 -27.88 -7.88
N PRO A 192 67.08 -28.96 -8.62
CA PRO A 192 68.47 -29.39 -8.84
C PRO A 192 69.31 -28.32 -9.55
N LYS A 193 70.54 -28.07 -9.10
CA LYS A 193 71.45 -27.10 -9.73
C LYS A 193 71.78 -27.49 -11.16
N GLY A 194 71.94 -26.51 -12.05
CA GLY A 194 72.16 -26.71 -13.47
C GLY A 194 70.89 -26.99 -14.29
N SER A 195 69.72 -27.06 -13.64
CA SER A 195 68.44 -27.27 -14.34
C SER A 195 68.05 -26.04 -15.16
N SER A 196 67.51 -26.27 -16.36
CA SER A 196 66.91 -25.23 -17.20
C SER A 196 65.55 -24.82 -16.63
N PHE A 197 65.33 -23.52 -16.40
CA PHE A 197 64.04 -23.02 -15.91
C PHE A 197 62.87 -23.31 -16.86
N ALA A 198 63.12 -23.44 -18.16
CA ALA A 198 62.07 -23.82 -19.12
C ALA A 198 61.40 -25.17 -18.80
N GLU A 199 62.15 -26.11 -18.21
CA GLU A 199 61.62 -27.42 -17.79
C GLU A 199 61.02 -27.38 -16.38
N LEU A 200 61.39 -26.38 -15.58
CA LEU A 200 60.91 -26.18 -14.21
C LEU A 200 59.61 -25.38 -14.16
N ASP A 201 59.42 -24.46 -15.10
CA ASP A 201 58.22 -23.63 -15.22
C ASP A 201 56.96 -24.50 -15.27
N ASP A 202 56.92 -25.50 -16.15
CA ASP A 202 55.75 -26.39 -16.24
C ASP A 202 55.51 -27.28 -15.02
N LYS A 203 56.55 -27.52 -14.20
CA LYS A 203 56.47 -28.43 -13.05
C LYS A 203 56.20 -27.72 -11.73
N TYR A 204 56.68 -26.49 -11.56
CA TYR A 204 56.73 -25.81 -10.27
C TYR A 204 56.23 -24.36 -10.29
N LYS A 205 55.74 -23.84 -11.42
CA LYS A 205 55.14 -22.49 -11.46
C LYS A 205 53.88 -22.42 -10.60
N ILE A 206 53.71 -21.27 -9.93
CA ILE A 206 52.42 -20.90 -9.34
C ILE A 206 51.48 -20.56 -10.50
N VAL A 207 50.41 -21.34 -10.62
CA VAL A 207 49.33 -21.09 -11.60
C VAL A 207 48.22 -20.37 -10.87
N PHE A 208 47.96 -19.13 -11.25
CA PHE A 208 46.79 -18.40 -10.79
C PHE A 208 45.54 -18.87 -11.54
N GLY A 209 44.37 -18.74 -10.92
CA GLY A 209 43.09 -19.03 -11.59
C GLY A 209 42.86 -18.13 -12.80
N ASP A 210 41.95 -18.54 -13.69
CA ASP A 210 41.65 -17.82 -14.93
C ASP A 210 41.11 -16.40 -14.70
N ASP A 211 40.61 -16.11 -13.49
CA ASP A 211 40.09 -14.80 -13.08
C ASP A 211 41.14 -13.89 -12.45
N ILE A 212 42.40 -14.31 -12.36
CA ILE A 212 43.52 -13.54 -11.81
C ILE A 212 44.48 -13.12 -12.92
N VAL A 213 44.85 -11.84 -12.90
CA VAL A 213 45.88 -11.25 -13.76
C VAL A 213 47.17 -11.13 -12.95
N SER A 214 48.30 -11.52 -13.54
CA SER A 214 49.65 -11.34 -12.99
C SER A 214 50.50 -10.52 -13.96
N ASP A 215 51.38 -9.66 -13.44
CA ASP A 215 52.32 -8.84 -14.22
C ASP A 215 53.62 -9.58 -14.62
N GLY A 216 53.65 -10.91 -14.41
CA GLY A 216 54.83 -11.74 -14.64
C GLY A 216 55.74 -11.81 -13.42
N TRP A 217 56.88 -12.48 -13.58
CA TRP A 217 57.85 -12.68 -12.50
C TRP A 217 59.03 -11.73 -12.63
N PHE A 218 59.50 -11.20 -11.49
CA PHE A 218 60.63 -10.28 -11.38
C PHE A 218 61.66 -10.80 -10.37
N THR A 219 62.92 -10.40 -10.53
CA THR A 219 64.03 -10.87 -9.66
C THR A 219 64.34 -9.95 -8.48
N ASP A 220 63.69 -8.78 -8.41
CA ASP A 220 63.79 -7.82 -7.32
C ASP A 220 62.41 -7.42 -6.82
N GLU A 221 62.30 -7.11 -5.53
CA GLU A 221 61.04 -6.71 -4.87
C GLU A 221 60.45 -5.42 -5.46
N GLN A 222 61.31 -4.53 -5.97
CA GLN A 222 60.89 -3.30 -6.63
C GLN A 222 60.39 -3.54 -8.07
N ARG A 223 60.45 -4.77 -8.57
CA ARG A 223 59.98 -5.20 -9.91
C ARG A 223 60.66 -4.43 -11.05
N ASN A 224 61.93 -4.08 -10.93
CA ASN A 224 62.67 -3.38 -11.99
C ASN A 224 63.22 -4.34 -13.05
N PHE A 225 63.44 -5.60 -12.70
CA PHE A 225 64.13 -6.59 -13.53
C PHE A 225 63.23 -7.81 -13.78
N GLU A 226 62.53 -7.77 -14.92
CA GLU A 226 61.72 -8.89 -15.40
C GLU A 226 62.57 -10.16 -15.51
N TYR A 227 62.04 -11.26 -14.98
CA TYR A 227 62.74 -12.53 -14.94
C TYR A 227 62.82 -13.12 -16.35
N THR A 228 64.05 -13.34 -16.83
CA THR A 228 64.31 -14.07 -18.08
C THR A 228 64.72 -15.51 -17.75
N PRO A 229 64.01 -16.55 -18.24
CA PRO A 229 64.33 -17.94 -17.94
C PRO A 229 65.77 -18.33 -18.28
N GLY A 230 66.45 -19.01 -17.36
CA GLY A 230 67.85 -19.42 -17.49
C GLY A 230 68.20 -20.65 -16.63
N VAL A 231 69.50 -20.89 -16.44
CA VAL A 231 69.99 -21.97 -15.56
C VAL A 231 69.89 -21.53 -14.09
N VAL A 232 69.35 -22.38 -13.22
CA VAL A 232 69.24 -22.11 -11.78
C VAL A 232 70.38 -22.78 -11.02
N ASP A 233 71.32 -21.99 -10.48
CA ASP A 233 72.50 -22.48 -9.73
C ASP A 233 72.59 -21.98 -8.27
N GLY A 234 71.71 -21.07 -7.86
CA GLY A 234 71.65 -20.47 -6.51
C GLY A 234 70.23 -20.09 -6.10
N GLU A 235 70.05 -19.60 -4.86
CA GLU A 235 68.75 -19.14 -4.35
C GLU A 235 68.16 -18.06 -5.26
N LEU A 236 66.88 -18.20 -5.60
CA LEU A 236 66.15 -17.33 -6.51
C LEU A 236 64.85 -16.87 -5.83
N SER A 237 64.69 -15.57 -5.65
CA SER A 237 63.41 -15.00 -5.23
C SER A 237 62.71 -14.41 -6.44
N LEU A 238 61.47 -14.81 -6.67
CA LEU A 238 60.63 -14.29 -7.74
C LEU A 238 59.45 -13.52 -7.15
N TYR A 239 59.25 -12.30 -7.64
CA TYR A 239 58.22 -11.38 -7.18
C TYR A 239 57.21 -11.15 -8.30
N THR A 240 55.92 -11.13 -7.96
CA THR A 240 54.85 -10.78 -8.90
C THR A 240 53.82 -9.90 -8.21
N THR A 241 53.07 -9.16 -9.00
CA THR A 241 51.81 -8.55 -8.61
C THR A 241 50.68 -9.34 -9.22
N TYR A 242 49.64 -9.64 -8.45
CA TYR A 242 48.45 -10.30 -8.96
C TYR A 242 47.17 -9.63 -8.46
N TYR A 243 46.13 -9.63 -9.29
CA TYR A 243 44.85 -9.01 -8.96
C TYR A 243 43.71 -9.65 -9.74
N THR A 244 42.49 -9.47 -9.25
CA THR A 244 41.31 -10.00 -9.92
C THR A 244 41.04 -9.26 -11.23
N SER A 245 40.86 -10.01 -12.31
CA SER A 245 40.51 -9.50 -13.63
C SER A 245 39.25 -8.62 -13.59
N GLY A 246 39.24 -7.57 -14.43
CA GLY A 246 38.16 -6.58 -14.50
C GLY A 246 38.35 -5.32 -13.65
N LEU A 247 39.44 -5.20 -12.88
CA LEU A 247 39.82 -3.97 -12.19
C LEU A 247 40.36 -2.90 -13.14
N SER A 248 39.91 -1.66 -12.95
CA SER A 248 40.39 -0.45 -13.62
C SER A 248 41.22 0.39 -12.64
N PHE A 249 42.28 1.00 -13.15
CA PHE A 249 43.23 1.77 -12.35
C PHE A 249 43.54 3.12 -12.99
N GLU A 250 43.61 4.16 -12.17
CA GLU A 250 44.01 5.52 -12.57
C GLU A 250 44.75 6.19 -11.41
N ASP A 251 45.82 6.94 -11.68
CA ASP A 251 46.58 7.73 -10.70
C ASP A 251 46.90 7.05 -9.35
N GLY A 252 47.19 5.75 -9.37
CA GLY A 252 47.52 4.99 -8.15
C GLY A 252 46.30 4.64 -7.28
N GLY A 253 45.10 4.53 -7.87
CA GLY A 253 43.91 4.02 -7.21
C GLY A 253 43.10 3.08 -8.10
N VAL A 254 42.14 2.38 -7.47
CA VAL A 254 41.16 1.55 -8.17
C VAL A 254 39.96 2.43 -8.53
N THR A 255 39.63 2.56 -9.81
CA THR A 255 38.53 3.43 -10.29
C THR A 255 37.30 2.68 -10.76
N GLY A 256 37.37 1.35 -10.88
CA GLY A 256 36.23 0.55 -11.34
C GLY A 256 36.48 -0.95 -11.25
N TYR A 257 35.38 -1.71 -11.19
CA TYR A 257 35.38 -3.16 -11.32
C TYR A 257 34.29 -3.60 -12.31
N THR A 258 34.66 -4.41 -13.28
CA THR A 258 33.79 -4.96 -14.33
C THR A 258 33.87 -6.49 -14.45
N GLY A 259 34.60 -7.12 -13.52
CA GLY A 259 34.78 -8.57 -13.50
C GLY A 259 33.57 -9.32 -12.94
N SER A 260 33.56 -10.64 -13.09
CA SER A 260 32.50 -11.53 -12.60
C SER A 260 32.84 -12.25 -11.29
N SER A 261 34.07 -12.10 -10.79
CA SER A 261 34.53 -12.78 -9.58
C SER A 261 33.94 -12.11 -8.34
N GLN A 262 33.45 -12.93 -7.41
CA GLN A 262 32.87 -12.44 -6.17
C GLN A 262 33.94 -12.18 -5.09
N GLN A 263 35.16 -12.68 -5.28
CA GLN A 263 36.29 -12.43 -4.39
C GLN A 263 37.32 -11.60 -5.13
N VAL A 264 37.40 -10.32 -4.78
CA VAL A 264 38.28 -9.37 -5.46
C VAL A 264 39.56 -9.18 -4.66
N ILE A 265 40.70 -9.29 -5.32
CA ILE A 265 42.02 -8.98 -4.78
C ILE A 265 42.53 -7.74 -5.52
N VAL A 266 42.79 -6.68 -4.78
CA VAL A 266 43.42 -5.44 -5.27
C VAL A 266 44.94 -5.56 -5.04
N PRO A 267 45.78 -5.23 -6.04
CA PRO A 267 47.22 -5.39 -5.93
C PRO A 267 47.85 -4.28 -5.08
N ASP A 268 49.05 -4.52 -4.53
CA ASP A 268 49.85 -3.50 -3.83
C ASP A 268 50.38 -2.41 -4.78
N VAL A 269 50.70 -2.80 -6.02
CA VAL A 269 51.26 -1.96 -7.07
C VAL A 269 50.61 -2.28 -8.42
N ASN A 270 50.37 -1.26 -9.25
CA ASN A 270 50.01 -1.46 -10.65
C ASN A 270 50.95 -0.64 -11.55
N LYS A 271 51.62 -1.29 -12.51
CA LYS A 271 52.61 -0.65 -13.41
C LYS A 271 53.62 0.25 -12.67
N HIS A 272 54.22 -0.28 -11.61
CA HIS A 272 55.18 0.40 -10.72
C HIS A 272 54.61 1.57 -9.87
N MET A 273 53.30 1.80 -9.87
CA MET A 273 52.65 2.78 -8.99
C MET A 273 51.94 2.07 -7.82
N PRO A 274 52.24 2.41 -6.56
CA PRO A 274 51.52 1.91 -5.39
C PRO A 274 50.04 2.26 -5.45
N ILE A 275 49.17 1.30 -5.11
CA ILE A 275 47.73 1.55 -4.97
C ILE A 275 47.46 2.15 -3.59
N SER A 276 46.95 3.37 -3.55
CA SER A 276 46.80 4.17 -2.33
C SER A 276 45.36 4.59 -2.01
N TYR A 277 44.42 4.38 -2.93
CA TYR A 277 43.00 4.68 -2.68
C TYR A 277 42.05 3.79 -3.47
N VAL A 278 40.81 3.69 -2.97
CA VAL A 278 39.65 3.17 -3.70
C VAL A 278 38.84 4.38 -4.16
N GLY A 279 38.71 4.54 -5.47
CA GLY A 279 38.07 5.67 -6.13
C GLY A 279 36.56 5.73 -5.93
N GLU A 280 35.99 6.88 -6.26
CA GLU A 280 34.56 7.13 -6.15
C GLU A 280 33.78 6.10 -6.98
N GLY A 281 32.84 5.40 -6.34
CA GLY A 281 32.01 4.41 -7.02
C GLY A 281 32.74 3.20 -7.61
N ALA A 282 34.01 2.94 -7.25
CA ALA A 282 34.83 1.91 -7.89
C ALA A 282 34.20 0.51 -7.90
N PHE A 283 33.44 0.17 -6.87
CA PHE A 283 32.68 -1.08 -6.73
C PHE A 283 31.18 -0.84 -6.66
N ARG A 284 30.64 0.31 -7.11
CA ARG A 284 29.21 0.60 -6.99
C ARG A 284 28.34 -0.49 -7.63
N ALA A 285 27.36 -0.97 -6.86
CA ALA A 285 26.39 -2.01 -7.22
C ALA A 285 27.01 -3.33 -7.72
N GLN A 286 28.24 -3.66 -7.29
CA GLN A 286 28.91 -4.90 -7.69
C GLN A 286 28.47 -6.11 -6.85
N ASN A 287 28.41 -7.27 -7.48
CA ASN A 287 28.07 -8.55 -6.84
C ASN A 287 29.30 -9.21 -6.16
N VAL A 288 30.06 -8.42 -5.41
CA VAL A 288 31.25 -8.89 -4.68
C VAL A 288 30.86 -9.36 -3.28
N THR A 289 31.49 -10.44 -2.83
CA THR A 289 31.35 -11.01 -1.48
C THR A 289 32.51 -10.62 -0.57
N SER A 290 33.71 -10.45 -1.11
CA SER A 290 34.87 -9.98 -0.35
C SER A 290 35.80 -9.15 -1.22
N VAL A 291 36.36 -8.08 -0.66
CA VAL A 291 37.40 -7.28 -1.32
C VAL A 291 38.64 -7.23 -0.43
N THR A 292 39.74 -7.78 -0.93
CA THR A 292 41.05 -7.75 -0.29
C THR A 292 41.85 -6.56 -0.82
N LEU A 293 42.02 -5.55 0.03
CA LEU A 293 42.78 -4.33 -0.21
C LEU A 293 44.23 -4.47 0.30
N PRO A 294 45.20 -3.80 -0.35
CA PRO A 294 46.57 -3.73 0.16
C PRO A 294 46.71 -2.75 1.34
N ASP A 295 47.71 -2.96 2.19
CA ASP A 295 47.97 -2.09 3.36
C ASP A 295 48.38 -0.65 2.99
N SER A 296 48.68 -0.40 1.72
CA SER A 296 49.00 0.90 1.15
C SER A 296 47.79 1.82 0.96
N ILE A 297 46.55 1.32 1.08
CA ILE A 297 45.36 2.17 1.02
C ILE A 297 45.38 3.22 2.15
N ARG A 298 45.09 4.46 1.79
CA ARG A 298 44.96 5.63 2.68
C ARG A 298 43.57 6.25 2.62
N GLN A 299 42.85 6.03 1.53
CA GLN A 299 41.54 6.62 1.28
C GLN A 299 40.56 5.63 0.65
N VAL A 300 39.33 5.65 1.11
CA VAL A 300 38.15 5.07 0.44
C VAL A 300 37.22 6.22 0.09
N SER A 301 37.00 6.50 -1.19
CA SER A 301 36.23 7.66 -1.64
C SER A 301 34.71 7.44 -1.56
N ASP A 302 33.95 8.49 -1.86
CA ASP A 302 32.49 8.47 -1.82
C ASP A 302 31.91 7.34 -2.67
N TYR A 303 30.85 6.71 -2.19
CA TYR A 303 30.15 5.63 -2.88
C TYR A 303 31.00 4.41 -3.29
N ALA A 304 32.24 4.26 -2.80
CA ALA A 304 33.19 3.25 -3.27
C ALA A 304 32.60 1.83 -3.34
N PHE A 305 31.81 1.42 -2.35
CA PHE A 305 31.10 0.14 -2.25
C PHE A 305 29.58 0.32 -2.14
N TYR A 306 29.04 1.44 -2.61
CA TYR A 306 27.60 1.73 -2.56
C TYR A 306 26.79 0.63 -3.25
N ASP A 307 25.76 0.12 -2.58
CA ASP A 307 24.85 -0.93 -3.06
C ASP A 307 25.56 -2.26 -3.40
N CYS A 308 26.73 -2.53 -2.81
CA CYS A 308 27.35 -3.86 -2.81
C CYS A 308 26.60 -4.81 -1.86
N GLN A 309 25.36 -5.16 -2.18
CA GLN A 309 24.45 -5.88 -1.26
C GLN A 309 24.98 -7.24 -0.77
N TYR A 310 25.94 -7.83 -1.48
CA TYR A 310 26.54 -9.12 -1.16
C TYR A 310 27.88 -9.03 -0.43
N LEU A 311 28.45 -7.83 -0.29
CA LEU A 311 29.75 -7.64 0.34
C LEU A 311 29.66 -8.04 1.81
N ALA A 312 30.39 -9.09 2.19
CA ALA A 312 30.46 -9.59 3.54
C ALA A 312 31.68 -9.07 4.29
N THR A 313 32.83 -8.96 3.60
CA THR A 313 34.09 -8.56 4.22
C THR A 313 34.93 -7.63 3.36
N VAL A 314 35.50 -6.61 3.98
CA VAL A 314 36.64 -5.83 3.47
C VAL A 314 37.70 -5.72 4.58
N ASN A 315 38.97 -5.69 4.23
CA ASN A 315 40.08 -5.62 5.18
C ASN A 315 40.68 -4.20 5.27
N LEU A 316 39.90 -3.23 5.74
CA LEU A 316 40.47 -1.91 6.04
C LEU A 316 41.44 -2.01 7.22
N THR A 317 42.43 -1.13 7.21
CA THR A 317 43.43 -1.01 8.29
C THR A 317 43.45 0.41 8.83
N ALA A 318 44.09 0.61 9.99
CA ALA A 318 44.28 1.93 10.58
C ALA A 318 45.06 2.92 9.68
N ASN A 319 45.64 2.46 8.56
CA ASN A 319 46.25 3.33 7.57
C ASN A 319 45.22 4.11 6.73
N VAL A 320 43.95 3.68 6.70
CA VAL A 320 42.87 4.37 6.01
C VAL A 320 42.48 5.62 6.81
N THR A 321 43.11 6.75 6.49
CA THR A 321 42.93 8.03 7.19
C THR A 321 41.73 8.84 6.69
N SER A 322 41.09 8.43 5.59
CA SER A 322 39.92 9.09 5.02
C SER A 322 38.93 8.06 4.44
N VAL A 323 37.66 8.22 4.76
CA VAL A 323 36.53 7.48 4.17
C VAL A 323 35.54 8.50 3.65
N GLY A 324 34.86 8.20 2.53
CA GLY A 324 33.92 9.08 1.86
C GLY A 324 32.46 8.89 2.29
N GLU A 325 31.60 9.80 1.85
CA GLU A 325 30.16 9.75 2.07
C GLU A 325 29.56 8.52 1.37
N TYR A 326 28.63 7.85 2.06
CA TYR A 326 27.93 6.66 1.56
C TYR A 326 28.85 5.53 1.05
N ALA A 327 30.11 5.47 1.49
CA ALA A 327 31.12 4.56 0.97
C ALA A 327 30.72 3.08 1.06
N PHE A 328 30.00 2.66 2.11
CA PHE A 328 29.48 1.30 2.29
C PHE A 328 27.96 1.25 2.35
N ALA A 329 27.26 2.31 1.94
CA ALA A 329 25.81 2.34 2.03
C ALA A 329 25.17 1.19 1.24
N ASN A 330 24.19 0.51 1.83
CA ASN A 330 23.50 -0.67 1.32
C ASN A 330 24.40 -1.90 1.09
N ALA A 331 25.58 -1.98 1.73
CA ALA A 331 26.34 -3.23 1.85
C ALA A 331 25.68 -4.17 2.87
N LYS A 332 24.48 -4.67 2.54
CA LYS A 332 23.54 -5.32 3.48
C LYS A 332 24.12 -6.52 4.23
N ARG A 333 25.11 -7.21 3.66
CA ARG A 333 25.77 -8.38 4.25
C ARG A 333 27.09 -8.06 4.95
N LEU A 334 27.49 -6.79 5.04
CA LEU A 334 28.78 -6.42 5.60
C LEU A 334 28.82 -6.76 7.09
N GLU A 335 29.60 -7.78 7.44
CA GLU A 335 29.80 -8.25 8.81
C GLU A 335 31.03 -7.62 9.44
N SER A 336 32.07 -7.36 8.63
CA SER A 336 33.33 -6.79 9.09
C SER A 336 34.00 -5.96 7.99
N TYR A 337 34.41 -4.75 8.34
CA TYR A 337 35.20 -3.86 7.48
C TYR A 337 36.66 -3.72 7.91
N GLY A 338 37.08 -4.35 9.01
CA GLY A 338 38.41 -4.17 9.59
C GLY A 338 38.50 -2.95 10.51
N THR A 339 39.55 -2.14 10.39
CA THR A 339 39.77 -0.93 11.21
C THR A 339 39.97 0.28 10.32
N ILE A 340 39.58 1.47 10.79
CA ILE A 340 39.78 2.75 10.10
C ILE A 340 40.70 3.64 10.95
N GLY A 341 41.51 4.51 10.35
CA GLY A 341 42.33 5.50 11.05
C GLY A 341 41.80 6.94 10.97
N ALA A 342 40.64 7.11 10.33
CA ALA A 342 40.02 8.40 10.06
C ALA A 342 39.51 9.11 11.33
N THR A 343 39.62 10.43 11.32
CA THR A 343 39.09 11.29 12.39
C THR A 343 37.60 11.55 12.26
N ALA A 344 36.95 11.11 11.19
CA ALA A 344 35.53 11.31 10.94
C ALA A 344 34.91 10.06 10.30
N ILE A 345 33.68 9.76 10.69
CA ILE A 345 32.79 8.85 9.95
C ILE A 345 31.80 9.74 9.19
N PRO A 346 31.86 9.81 7.85
CA PRO A 346 31.02 10.72 7.06
C PRO A 346 29.53 10.35 7.05
N GLU A 347 28.74 11.20 6.40
CA GLU A 347 27.32 10.97 6.16
C GLU A 347 27.07 9.63 5.45
N GLY A 348 26.10 8.87 5.95
CA GLY A 348 25.63 7.63 5.34
C GLY A 348 26.67 6.52 5.17
N CYS A 349 27.86 6.63 5.78
CA CYS A 349 29.00 5.75 5.52
C CYS A 349 28.64 4.26 5.57
N PHE A 350 27.86 3.84 6.58
CA PHE A 350 27.39 2.46 6.77
C PHE A 350 25.86 2.33 6.71
N LEU A 351 25.15 3.31 6.12
CA LEU A 351 23.68 3.28 5.98
C LEU A 351 23.22 1.93 5.38
N GLY A 352 22.30 1.24 6.03
CA GLY A 352 21.74 -0.03 5.54
C GLY A 352 22.70 -1.23 5.57
N CYS A 353 23.82 -1.17 6.31
CA CYS A 353 24.68 -2.32 6.58
C CYS A 353 24.01 -3.28 7.59
N ALA A 354 22.95 -3.95 7.15
CA ALA A 354 22.04 -4.68 8.01
C ALA A 354 22.65 -5.83 8.84
N GLN A 355 23.80 -6.39 8.44
CA GLN A 355 24.52 -7.45 9.19
C GLN A 355 25.65 -6.94 10.09
N LEU A 356 25.91 -5.61 10.10
CA LEU A 356 26.96 -5.02 10.92
C LEU A 356 26.54 -5.03 12.39
N ASN A 357 27.06 -5.98 13.17
CA ASN A 357 26.66 -6.19 14.56
C ASN A 357 27.56 -5.52 15.60
N GLU A 358 28.81 -5.23 15.22
CA GLU A 358 29.82 -4.58 16.06
C GLU A 358 30.53 -3.48 15.25
N VAL A 359 30.64 -2.29 15.85
CA VAL A 359 31.38 -1.16 15.28
C VAL A 359 32.39 -0.68 16.31
N VAL A 360 33.67 -0.78 15.95
CA VAL A 360 34.76 -0.23 16.75
C VAL A 360 35.23 1.07 16.09
N LEU A 361 34.92 2.19 16.76
CA LEU A 361 35.33 3.51 16.30
C LEU A 361 36.78 3.82 16.72
N PRO A 362 37.56 4.50 15.87
CA PRO A 362 38.91 4.93 16.23
C PRO A 362 38.96 5.91 17.42
N GLU A 363 39.94 5.76 18.31
CA GLU A 363 40.12 6.62 19.50
C GLU A 363 40.37 8.11 19.18
N ASN A 364 40.66 8.45 17.91
CA ASN A 364 40.82 9.81 17.43
C ASN A 364 39.60 10.36 16.67
N THR A 365 38.48 9.62 16.60
CA THR A 365 37.25 10.07 15.92
C THR A 365 36.68 11.30 16.61
N ARG A 366 36.36 12.33 15.82
CA ARG A 366 35.84 13.63 16.27
C ARG A 366 34.38 13.83 15.89
N THR A 367 33.99 13.36 14.71
CA THR A 367 32.66 13.61 14.14
C THR A 367 32.07 12.36 13.51
N ILE A 368 30.77 12.18 13.69
CA ILE A 368 29.97 11.15 13.02
C ILE A 368 28.87 11.88 12.24
N GLY A 369 28.80 11.66 10.93
CA GLY A 369 27.86 12.32 10.02
C GLY A 369 26.42 11.85 10.21
N ALA A 370 25.50 12.52 9.51
CA ALA A 370 24.09 12.13 9.51
C ALA A 370 23.93 10.72 8.91
N GLN A 371 22.96 9.95 9.40
CA GLN A 371 22.63 8.60 8.89
C GLN A 371 23.80 7.60 8.84
N ALA A 372 24.93 7.87 9.50
CA ALA A 372 26.16 7.10 9.33
C ALA A 372 25.99 5.60 9.65
N PHE A 373 25.10 5.25 10.58
CA PHE A 373 24.74 3.89 10.96
C PHE A 373 23.23 3.61 10.85
N ALA A 374 22.48 4.46 10.14
CA ALA A 374 21.05 4.23 9.95
C ALA A 374 20.81 2.87 9.28
N ASP A 375 19.72 2.19 9.64
CA ASP A 375 19.34 0.85 9.20
C ASP A 375 20.40 -0.25 9.41
N CYS A 376 21.37 -0.05 10.31
CA CYS A 376 22.26 -1.11 10.81
C CYS A 376 21.51 -2.01 11.78
N THR A 377 20.53 -2.75 11.27
CA THR A 377 19.54 -3.50 12.06
C THR A 377 20.11 -4.60 12.96
N SER A 378 21.34 -5.09 12.71
CA SER A 378 22.03 -6.05 13.60
C SER A 378 22.91 -5.40 14.66
N LEU A 379 23.10 -4.07 14.64
CA LEU A 379 23.95 -3.37 15.59
C LEU A 379 23.29 -3.41 16.98
N THR A 380 23.97 -4.03 17.95
CA THR A 380 23.44 -4.21 19.31
C THR A 380 23.95 -3.17 20.30
N GLN A 381 25.16 -2.67 20.08
CA GLN A 381 25.80 -1.68 20.94
C GLN A 381 26.81 -0.85 20.16
N ILE A 382 27.04 0.38 20.62
CA ILE A 382 28.12 1.22 20.12
C ILE A 382 28.67 2.12 21.23
N ALA A 383 29.99 2.21 21.31
CA ALA A 383 30.70 3.11 22.20
C ALA A 383 31.28 4.29 21.41
N LEU A 384 30.88 5.51 21.75
CA LEU A 384 31.45 6.72 21.17
C LEU A 384 32.74 7.09 21.91
N PRO A 385 33.91 7.12 21.25
CA PRO A 385 35.16 7.53 21.88
C PRO A 385 35.06 8.91 22.51
N ASP A 386 35.76 9.14 23.63
CA ASP A 386 35.72 10.41 24.39
C ASP A 386 36.16 11.64 23.58
N THR A 387 36.76 11.43 22.41
CA THR A 387 37.15 12.49 21.46
C THR A 387 36.01 12.98 20.57
N VAL A 388 34.89 12.25 20.49
CA VAL A 388 33.73 12.60 19.65
C VAL A 388 33.04 13.82 20.24
N THR A 389 32.91 14.88 19.45
CA THR A 389 32.29 16.15 19.85
C THR A 389 30.94 16.41 19.18
N SER A 390 30.69 15.77 18.03
CA SER A 390 29.46 15.96 17.23
C SER A 390 28.98 14.67 16.57
N VAL A 391 27.67 14.43 16.66
CA VAL A 391 26.95 13.32 16.01
C VAL A 391 25.80 13.90 15.20
N GLY A 392 25.68 13.50 13.93
CA GLY A 392 24.68 14.00 12.98
C GLY A 392 23.25 13.48 13.23
N ALA A 393 22.30 14.02 12.47
CA ALA A 393 20.89 13.62 12.54
C ALA A 393 20.70 12.18 12.07
N GLN A 394 19.70 11.48 12.62
CA GLN A 394 19.31 10.12 12.23
C GLN A 394 20.46 9.10 12.25
N VAL A 395 21.51 9.33 13.04
CA VAL A 395 22.74 8.53 13.00
C VAL A 395 22.50 7.03 13.23
N PHE A 396 21.54 6.67 14.08
CA PHE A 396 21.14 5.29 14.38
C PHE A 396 19.68 5.02 13.98
N ASP A 397 19.07 5.86 13.13
CA ASP A 397 17.68 5.67 12.71
C ASP A 397 17.47 4.25 12.18
N GLY A 398 16.45 3.54 12.65
CA GLY A 398 16.14 2.17 12.22
C GLY A 398 17.06 1.07 12.77
N CYS A 399 17.97 1.37 13.71
CA CYS A 399 18.79 0.36 14.39
C CYS A 399 17.93 -0.48 15.37
N SER A 400 17.13 -1.38 14.82
CA SER A 400 16.07 -2.10 15.56
C SER A 400 16.55 -3.01 16.70
N LEU A 401 17.79 -3.48 16.68
CA LEU A 401 18.41 -4.29 17.75
C LEU A 401 19.38 -3.52 18.64
N LEU A 402 19.51 -2.19 18.48
CA LEU A 402 20.45 -1.39 19.28
C LEU A 402 19.94 -1.28 20.73
N GLU A 403 20.62 -1.96 21.65
CA GLU A 403 20.23 -2.03 23.06
C GLU A 403 20.92 -0.95 23.91
N ASN A 404 22.16 -0.57 23.56
CA ASN A 404 22.97 0.36 24.35
C ASN A 404 23.82 1.30 23.51
N VAL A 405 23.87 2.57 23.90
CA VAL A 405 24.80 3.56 23.36
C VAL A 405 25.58 4.22 24.51
N ALA A 406 26.91 4.15 24.47
CA ALA A 406 27.77 4.90 25.38
C ALA A 406 28.17 6.24 24.74
N LEU A 407 27.69 7.35 25.30
CA LEU A 407 28.00 8.69 24.82
C LEU A 407 29.41 9.12 25.24
N SER A 408 30.01 10.00 24.43
CA SER A 408 31.33 10.60 24.68
C SER A 408 31.29 11.64 25.80
N ALA A 409 32.35 11.72 26.61
CA ALA A 409 32.53 12.78 27.61
C ALA A 409 32.62 14.19 26.99
N SER A 410 33.09 14.29 25.74
CA SER A 410 33.24 15.56 25.02
C SER A 410 32.06 15.89 24.08
N LEU A 411 31.00 15.08 24.08
CA LEU A 411 29.88 15.25 23.15
C LEU A 411 29.15 16.58 23.41
N THR A 412 29.08 17.43 22.38
CA THR A 412 28.43 18.75 22.46
C THR A 412 27.14 18.85 21.65
N SER A 413 26.98 18.00 20.63
CA SER A 413 25.82 17.96 19.75
C SER A 413 25.45 16.52 19.39
N LEU A 414 24.15 16.24 19.45
CA LEU A 414 23.50 15.01 18.99
C LEU A 414 22.37 15.47 18.06
N GLY A 415 22.41 15.03 16.80
CA GLY A 415 21.44 15.45 15.81
C GLY A 415 20.02 14.99 16.11
N GLU A 416 19.06 15.64 15.47
CA GLU A 416 17.64 15.28 15.57
C GLU A 416 17.42 13.82 15.14
N ASP A 417 16.48 13.15 15.80
CA ASP A 417 16.10 11.76 15.50
C ASP A 417 17.25 10.75 15.54
N ALA A 418 18.33 11.05 16.27
CA ALA A 418 19.51 10.19 16.36
C ALA A 418 19.20 8.74 16.78
N PHE A 419 18.10 8.53 17.50
CA PHE A 419 17.62 7.22 17.98
C PHE A 419 16.19 6.90 17.50
N ALA A 420 15.71 7.52 16.42
CA ALA A 420 14.43 7.16 15.84
C ALA A 420 14.44 5.69 15.38
N ASN A 421 13.28 5.03 15.40
CA ASN A 421 13.11 3.63 15.02
C ASN A 421 14.10 2.67 15.71
N CYS A 422 14.46 2.96 16.97
CA CYS A 422 15.32 2.13 17.83
C CYS A 422 14.53 1.49 18.99
N PRO A 423 13.56 0.60 18.73
CA PRO A 423 12.68 0.04 19.76
C PRO A 423 13.43 -0.78 20.82
N ALA A 424 14.56 -1.42 20.49
CA ALA A 424 15.36 -2.18 21.45
C ALA A 424 16.22 -1.33 22.40
N LEU A 425 16.32 -0.01 22.18
CA LEU A 425 17.19 0.86 22.97
C LEU A 425 16.61 1.07 24.37
N THR A 426 17.16 0.35 25.34
CA THR A 426 16.67 0.34 26.73
C THR A 426 17.49 1.20 27.67
N ALA A 427 18.72 1.58 27.28
CA ALA A 427 19.56 2.46 28.07
C ALA A 427 20.61 3.18 27.21
N VAL A 428 21.10 4.30 27.74
CA VAL A 428 22.31 4.98 27.28
C VAL A 428 23.21 5.26 28.47
N THR A 429 24.52 5.28 28.25
CA THR A 429 25.49 5.69 29.26
C THR A 429 25.97 7.10 28.97
N VAL A 430 25.94 7.97 29.96
CA VAL A 430 26.43 9.35 29.86
C VAL A 430 27.55 9.55 30.89
N PRO A 431 28.78 9.90 30.47
CA PRO A 431 29.87 10.20 31.40
C PRO A 431 29.51 11.36 32.33
N GLU A 432 29.85 11.27 33.61
CA GLU A 432 29.56 12.33 34.61
C GLU A 432 30.18 13.69 34.26
N THR A 433 31.21 13.70 33.44
CA THR A 433 31.90 14.90 32.95
C THR A 433 31.21 15.56 31.77
N ASN A 434 30.21 14.93 31.15
CA ASN A 434 29.45 15.52 30.06
C ASN A 434 28.57 16.66 30.60
N THR A 435 28.72 17.86 30.03
CA THR A 435 28.02 19.07 30.49
C THR A 435 26.77 19.40 29.68
N ARG A 436 26.49 18.65 28.61
CA ARG A 436 25.36 18.89 27.69
C ARG A 436 24.24 17.87 27.85
N PHE A 437 24.61 16.61 28.03
CA PHE A 437 23.69 15.49 28.19
C PHE A 437 23.72 15.00 29.62
N THR A 438 22.56 14.64 30.15
CA THR A 438 22.43 14.13 31.53
C THR A 438 21.40 13.01 31.57
N LEU A 439 21.58 12.10 32.52
CA LEU A 439 20.57 11.13 32.91
C LEU A 439 19.88 11.63 34.17
N GLU A 440 18.57 11.80 34.09
CA GLU A 440 17.71 12.13 35.23
C GLU A 440 16.57 11.11 35.25
N ASP A 441 16.40 10.42 36.39
CA ASP A 441 15.51 9.26 36.54
C ASP A 441 15.68 8.22 35.43
N GLY A 442 16.91 8.04 34.95
CA GLY A 442 17.24 7.11 33.87
C GLY A 442 16.73 7.50 32.48
N ASN A 443 16.32 8.75 32.26
CA ASN A 443 15.93 9.29 30.95
C ASN A 443 17.01 10.26 30.42
N LEU A 444 17.18 10.32 29.10
CA LEU A 444 18.20 11.17 28.48
C LEU A 444 17.67 12.58 28.22
N TYR A 445 18.37 13.57 28.75
CA TYR A 445 18.08 14.98 28.53
C TYR A 445 19.26 15.71 27.87
N SER A 446 18.94 16.63 26.95
CA SER A 446 19.85 17.64 26.42
C SER A 446 19.40 19.00 26.94
N GLY A 447 20.06 19.50 27.99
CA GLY A 447 19.61 20.71 28.71
C GLY A 447 18.17 20.59 29.20
N THR A 448 17.25 21.33 28.58
CA THR A 448 15.81 21.36 28.93
C THR A 448 14.94 20.42 28.08
N GLN A 449 15.51 19.71 27.11
CA GLN A 449 14.77 18.82 26.22
C GLN A 449 14.86 17.37 26.68
N LEU A 450 13.73 16.67 26.76
CA LEU A 450 13.69 15.21 26.81
C LEU A 450 14.04 14.67 25.43
N VAL A 451 15.17 13.97 25.33
CA VAL A 451 15.62 13.34 24.08
C VAL A 451 15.03 11.94 23.96
N ARG A 452 15.07 11.15 25.04
CA ARG A 452 14.55 9.78 25.04
C ARG A 452 14.14 9.36 26.45
N TYR A 453 12.93 8.84 26.58
CA TYR A 453 12.45 8.09 27.72
C TYR A 453 12.88 6.63 27.58
N PHE A 454 13.40 6.06 28.66
CA PHE A 454 13.78 4.65 28.72
C PHE A 454 12.90 3.94 29.74
N ALA A 455 12.05 3.01 29.28
CA ALA A 455 11.18 2.24 30.16
C ALA A 455 11.99 1.35 31.12
N GLY A 456 13.04 0.68 30.62
CA GLY A 456 13.90 -0.22 31.39
C GLY A 456 13.11 -1.21 32.27
N GLU A 457 13.61 -1.50 33.47
CA GLU A 457 12.90 -2.27 34.50
C GLU A 457 12.03 -1.37 35.41
N LYS A 458 11.76 -0.11 35.05
CA LYS A 458 11.12 0.87 35.94
C LYS A 458 9.67 0.49 36.30
N GLY A 459 8.97 -0.19 35.40
CA GLY A 459 7.56 -0.59 35.60
C GLY A 459 6.60 0.59 35.79
N GLU A 460 7.01 1.79 35.38
CA GLU A 460 6.21 3.01 35.46
C GLU A 460 5.04 2.93 34.48
N THR A 461 3.85 3.30 34.95
CA THR A 461 2.64 3.46 34.12
C THR A 461 2.29 4.92 33.89
N SER A 462 3.02 5.85 34.49
CA SER A 462 2.77 7.29 34.35
C SER A 462 4.06 8.07 34.24
N PHE A 463 4.09 9.08 33.37
CA PHE A 463 5.22 9.97 33.21
C PHE A 463 4.80 11.43 33.41
N THR A 464 5.57 12.18 34.20
CA THR A 464 5.43 13.65 34.31
C THR A 464 6.76 14.27 33.91
N LEU A 465 6.75 15.19 32.95
CA LEU A 465 7.97 15.88 32.55
C LEU A 465 8.50 16.72 33.73
N PRO A 466 9.76 16.50 34.19
CA PRO A 466 10.29 17.17 35.38
C PRO A 466 10.30 18.70 35.29
N ALA A 467 10.26 19.35 36.46
CA ALA A 467 10.30 20.80 36.55
C ALA A 467 11.57 21.38 35.90
N GLY A 468 11.39 22.44 35.09
CA GLY A 468 12.50 23.10 34.39
C GLY A 468 12.83 22.50 33.01
N LYS A 469 12.32 21.32 32.67
CA LYS A 469 12.31 20.81 31.29
C LYS A 469 11.20 21.51 30.51
N ARG A 470 11.44 21.77 29.22
CA ARG A 470 10.62 22.67 28.39
C ARG A 470 10.29 22.12 27.02
N SER A 471 10.90 21.02 26.59
CA SER A 471 10.59 20.43 25.29
C SER A 471 10.77 18.92 25.26
N VAL A 472 10.11 18.27 24.29
CA VAL A 472 10.16 16.83 24.04
C VAL A 472 10.50 16.59 22.57
N ALA A 473 11.55 15.82 22.29
CA ALA A 473 11.95 15.46 20.94
C ALA A 473 10.99 14.45 20.30
N ALA A 474 11.03 14.32 18.97
CA ALA A 474 10.33 13.25 18.26
C ALA A 474 10.87 11.89 18.71
N TYR A 475 10.02 10.85 18.69
CA TYR A 475 10.37 9.49 19.13
C TYR A 475 10.85 9.39 20.59
N ALA A 476 10.60 10.40 21.43
CA ALA A 476 11.03 10.37 22.83
C ALA A 476 10.44 9.17 23.60
N PHE A 477 9.27 8.66 23.22
CA PHE A 477 8.57 7.55 23.89
C PHE A 477 8.50 6.23 23.11
N GLU A 478 9.30 6.03 22.06
CA GLU A 478 9.19 4.92 21.08
C GLU A 478 9.25 3.49 21.66
N ASN A 479 9.58 3.33 22.94
CA ASN A 479 9.47 2.07 23.67
C ASN A 479 8.89 2.29 25.08
N ALA A 480 7.73 2.92 25.14
CA ALA A 480 7.01 3.20 26.38
C ALA A 480 5.59 2.57 26.42
N PRO A 481 5.43 1.28 26.04
CA PRO A 481 4.10 0.69 25.84
C PRO A 481 3.29 0.51 27.14
N ALA A 482 3.92 0.64 28.30
CA ALA A 482 3.27 0.51 29.61
C ALA A 482 2.71 1.84 30.15
N ILE A 483 3.04 2.98 29.53
CA ILE A 483 2.63 4.29 30.02
C ILE A 483 1.17 4.54 29.64
N THR A 484 0.33 4.65 30.66
CA THR A 484 -1.10 4.96 30.55
C THR A 484 -1.42 6.43 30.82
N SER A 485 -0.52 7.18 31.47
CA SER A 485 -0.73 8.61 31.72
C SER A 485 0.52 9.46 31.48
N VAL A 486 0.35 10.59 30.79
CA VAL A 486 1.44 11.56 30.57
C VAL A 486 1.02 12.98 30.94
N THR A 487 1.90 13.70 31.65
CA THR A 487 1.69 15.10 32.03
C THR A 487 2.86 16.00 31.62
N PHE A 488 2.57 17.00 30.80
CA PHE A 488 3.52 18.04 30.39
C PHE A 488 3.20 19.38 31.10
N PRO A 489 4.16 20.00 31.80
CA PRO A 489 3.98 21.31 32.43
C PRO A 489 3.61 22.43 31.43
N VAL A 490 3.00 23.49 31.96
CA VAL A 490 2.72 24.72 31.18
C VAL A 490 3.99 25.27 30.53
N GLY A 491 3.89 25.61 29.25
CA GLY A 491 5.01 26.12 28.44
C GLY A 491 5.94 25.05 27.87
N THR A 492 5.56 23.77 27.94
CA THR A 492 6.25 22.67 27.24
C THR A 492 5.95 22.70 25.75
N THR A 493 6.96 22.53 24.90
CA THR A 493 6.80 22.31 23.46
C THR A 493 7.05 20.85 23.08
N LEU A 494 6.23 20.30 22.19
CA LEU A 494 6.37 18.92 21.73
C LEU A 494 6.69 18.91 20.23
N ALA A 495 7.66 18.10 19.82
CA ALA A 495 7.89 17.84 18.41
C ALA A 495 6.78 16.94 17.82
N ALA A 496 6.61 16.99 16.50
CA ALA A 496 5.84 15.97 15.78
C ALA A 496 6.41 14.58 16.08
N GLY A 497 5.57 13.58 16.32
CA GLY A 497 5.99 12.23 16.69
C GLY A 497 6.55 12.08 18.11
N ALA A 498 6.45 13.10 18.97
CA ALA A 498 6.95 13.01 20.35
C ALA A 498 6.34 11.86 21.15
N LEU A 499 5.07 11.51 20.90
CA LEU A 499 4.28 10.50 21.62
C LEU A 499 4.23 9.13 20.94
N ILE A 500 5.03 8.91 19.88
CA ILE A 500 5.18 7.58 19.25
C ILE A 500 5.62 6.56 20.31
N GLY A 501 4.98 5.39 20.34
CA GLY A 501 5.27 4.28 21.27
C GLY A 501 4.45 4.26 22.57
N LEU A 502 3.56 5.23 22.78
CA LEU A 502 2.63 5.27 23.92
C LEU A 502 1.32 4.50 23.63
N ASP A 503 1.44 3.20 23.30
CA ASP A 503 0.33 2.39 22.78
C ASP A 503 -0.81 2.13 23.80
N ALA A 504 -0.51 2.24 25.10
CA ALA A 504 -1.47 2.05 26.18
C ALA A 504 -1.95 3.36 26.82
N LEU A 505 -1.70 4.51 26.19
CA LEU A 505 -2.04 5.82 26.76
C LEU A 505 -3.55 5.95 26.98
N GLU A 506 -3.97 6.30 28.19
CA GLU A 506 -5.36 6.52 28.61
C GLU A 506 -5.65 7.99 28.94
N SER A 507 -4.66 8.73 29.47
CA SER A 507 -4.80 10.14 29.82
C SER A 507 -3.60 11.00 29.44
N LEU A 508 -3.86 12.16 28.83
CA LEU A 508 -2.83 13.09 28.38
C LEU A 508 -3.11 14.51 28.88
N THR A 509 -2.14 15.10 29.59
CA THR A 509 -2.18 16.52 29.99
C THR A 509 -1.12 17.31 29.24
N LEU A 510 -1.53 18.35 28.50
CA LEU A 510 -0.66 19.18 27.66
C LEU A 510 -1.00 20.68 27.73
N PRO A 511 -0.06 21.58 27.41
CA PRO A 511 -0.34 23.02 27.41
C PRO A 511 -1.10 23.50 26.18
N ALA A 512 -0.83 22.94 25.00
CA ALA A 512 -1.47 23.31 23.73
C ALA A 512 -1.27 22.20 22.69
N LEU A 513 -2.18 22.13 21.70
CA LEU A 513 -1.98 21.32 20.50
C LEU A 513 -1.10 22.13 19.52
N ASP A 514 0.20 22.19 19.79
CA ASP A 514 1.17 22.78 18.85
C ASP A 514 2.37 21.85 18.72
N PHE A 515 2.40 21.12 17.60
CA PHE A 515 3.40 20.11 17.28
C PHE A 515 4.26 20.53 16.08
N GLY A 516 4.65 21.81 16.01
CA GLY A 516 5.41 22.37 14.89
C GLY A 516 4.53 23.10 13.86
N GLY A 517 3.46 23.77 14.34
CA GLY A 517 2.55 24.55 13.49
C GLY A 517 1.26 23.84 13.09
N ASN A 518 1.07 22.59 13.51
CA ASN A 518 -0.11 21.79 13.23
C ASN A 518 -0.90 21.51 14.52
N GLY A 519 -2.14 21.96 14.58
CA GLY A 519 -3.04 21.83 15.74
C GLY A 519 -3.68 20.45 15.94
N TYR A 520 -3.14 19.42 15.30
CA TYR A 520 -3.72 18.07 15.24
C TYR A 520 -3.01 17.12 16.18
N LEU A 521 -3.74 16.47 17.10
CA LEU A 521 -3.17 15.53 18.07
C LEU A 521 -2.46 14.35 17.39
N ALA A 522 -2.97 13.87 16.26
CA ALA A 522 -2.37 12.75 15.51
C ALA A 522 -0.90 13.03 15.10
N THR A 523 -0.52 14.30 14.88
CA THR A 523 0.86 14.70 14.59
C THR A 523 1.80 14.32 15.72
N ALA A 524 1.37 14.41 16.98
CA ALA A 524 2.17 14.01 18.14
C ALA A 524 2.47 12.49 18.12
N PHE A 525 1.63 11.70 17.45
CA PHE A 525 1.78 10.25 17.28
C PHE A 525 2.37 9.85 15.91
N GLY A 526 2.90 10.80 15.14
CA GLY A 526 3.65 10.52 13.90
C GLY A 526 2.87 10.65 12.59
N ALA A 527 1.63 11.14 12.62
CA ALA A 527 0.89 11.42 11.39
C ALA A 527 1.58 12.50 10.55
N ARG A 528 1.68 12.31 9.22
CA ARG A 528 2.24 13.31 8.30
C ARG A 528 1.20 14.37 7.96
N GLU A 529 1.63 15.57 7.59
CA GLU A 529 0.71 16.68 7.21
C GLU A 529 -0.21 16.31 6.03
N ALA A 530 0.25 15.53 5.05
CA ALA A 530 -0.61 15.02 3.96
C ALA A 530 -1.69 14.03 4.45
N GLU A 531 -1.55 13.51 5.67
CA GLU A 531 -2.41 12.54 6.32
C GLU A 531 -3.34 13.21 7.37
N THR A 532 -3.31 14.54 7.54
CA THR A 532 -4.14 15.24 8.55
C THR A 532 -5.51 15.68 8.03
N GLY A 533 -5.86 15.37 6.76
CA GLY A 533 -7.14 15.72 6.12
C GLY A 533 -8.36 14.91 6.56
N GLY A 534 -8.32 14.28 7.73
CA GLY A 534 -9.44 13.53 8.30
C GLY A 534 -9.71 12.16 7.66
N THR A 535 -8.68 11.37 7.33
CA THR A 535 -8.88 10.00 6.80
C THR A 535 -8.23 8.89 7.63
N TYR A 536 -7.53 9.23 8.73
CA TYR A 536 -6.58 8.30 9.34
C TYR A 536 -6.59 8.32 10.88
N SER A 537 -7.51 7.53 11.45
CA SER A 537 -7.68 7.31 12.90
C SER A 537 -6.65 6.37 13.54
N PHE A 538 -5.66 5.87 12.79
CA PHE A 538 -4.79 4.77 13.25
C PHE A 538 -3.56 5.20 14.06
N TYR A 539 -3.23 6.49 14.11
CA TYR A 539 -2.06 6.98 14.85
C TYR A 539 -2.34 7.21 16.33
N ILE A 540 -3.56 7.63 16.69
CA ILE A 540 -3.93 7.89 18.08
C ILE A 540 -4.34 6.57 18.74
N PRO A 541 -3.75 6.19 19.88
CA PRO A 541 -4.13 4.97 20.59
C PRO A 541 -5.63 4.96 20.91
N ALA A 542 -6.33 3.86 20.58
CA ALA A 542 -7.74 3.69 20.89
C ALA A 542 -8.03 3.65 22.41
N THR A 543 -6.99 3.50 23.24
CA THR A 543 -7.06 3.56 24.70
C THR A 543 -7.16 5.00 25.23
N LEU A 544 -6.79 6.02 24.44
CA LEU A 544 -6.72 7.40 24.91
C LEU A 544 -8.13 7.93 25.18
N ALA A 545 -8.52 7.95 26.45
CA ALA A 545 -9.86 8.31 26.89
C ALA A 545 -10.00 9.78 27.23
N THR A 546 -8.93 10.42 27.73
CA THR A 546 -9.00 11.78 28.27
C THR A 546 -7.84 12.66 27.82
N VAL A 547 -8.16 13.91 27.47
CA VAL A 547 -7.18 14.97 27.23
C VAL A 547 -7.49 16.18 28.11
N THR A 548 -6.48 16.72 28.78
CA THR A 548 -6.60 17.92 29.62
C THR A 548 -5.64 19.00 29.18
N PHE A 549 -6.17 20.18 28.85
CA PHE A 549 -5.34 21.37 28.71
C PHE A 549 -5.06 21.99 30.07
N ASN A 550 -3.78 22.22 30.37
CA ASN A 550 -3.34 22.86 31.62
C ASN A 550 -2.89 24.32 31.44
N ALA A 551 -3.06 24.87 30.24
CA ALA A 551 -2.86 26.28 29.92
C ALA A 551 -4.05 26.79 29.08
N ASP A 552 -4.16 28.10 28.95
CA ASP A 552 -5.21 28.73 28.15
C ASP A 552 -5.04 28.38 26.65
N VAL A 553 -6.05 27.75 26.07
CA VAL A 553 -6.16 27.49 24.63
C VAL A 553 -7.23 28.41 24.06
N SER A 554 -6.88 29.24 23.07
CA SER A 554 -7.81 30.24 22.51
C SER A 554 -8.75 29.66 21.45
N GLU A 555 -8.30 28.67 20.69
CA GLU A 555 -9.05 28.01 19.61
C GLU A 555 -8.61 26.55 19.51
N LEU A 556 -9.56 25.67 19.16
CA LEU A 556 -9.24 24.32 18.69
C LEU A 556 -9.19 24.36 17.17
N ALA A 557 -8.07 23.92 16.59
CA ALA A 557 -7.92 23.83 15.14
C ALA A 557 -8.94 22.86 14.52
N ASP A 558 -9.09 22.94 13.19
CA ASP A 558 -9.74 21.88 12.43
C ASP A 558 -9.10 20.53 12.80
N TYR A 559 -9.86 19.44 12.76
CA TYR A 559 -9.40 18.07 12.99
C TYR A 559 -8.56 17.83 14.28
N ALA A 560 -8.64 18.71 15.29
CA ALA A 560 -7.80 18.69 16.49
C ALA A 560 -7.68 17.30 17.15
N PHE A 561 -8.80 16.58 17.27
CA PHE A 561 -8.93 15.24 17.82
C PHE A 561 -9.54 14.23 16.84
N TYR A 562 -9.50 14.54 15.54
CA TYR A 562 -10.14 13.70 14.53
C TYR A 562 -9.68 12.25 14.62
N GLY A 563 -10.63 11.32 14.70
CA GLY A 563 -10.35 9.89 14.73
C GLY A 563 -9.73 9.38 16.04
N ALA A 564 -9.69 10.18 17.11
CA ALA A 564 -9.34 9.70 18.44
C ALA A 564 -10.49 8.83 19.00
N THR A 565 -10.61 7.61 18.49
CA THR A 565 -11.77 6.72 18.67
C THR A 565 -12.07 6.34 20.12
N GLY A 566 -11.09 6.41 21.02
CA GLY A 566 -11.28 6.21 22.46
C GLY A 566 -11.61 7.48 23.25
N LEU A 567 -11.40 8.66 22.66
CA LEU A 567 -11.44 9.93 23.36
C LEU A 567 -12.87 10.29 23.72
N SER A 568 -13.16 10.31 25.02
CA SER A 568 -14.51 10.56 25.55
C SER A 568 -14.61 11.87 26.35
N SER A 569 -13.47 12.46 26.74
CA SER A 569 -13.46 13.72 27.50
C SER A 569 -12.28 14.62 27.14
N VAL A 570 -12.55 15.90 26.92
CA VAL A 570 -11.55 16.97 26.78
C VAL A 570 -11.87 18.10 27.76
N THR A 571 -10.92 18.46 28.62
CA THR A 571 -11.10 19.49 29.65
C THR A 571 -10.08 20.63 29.51
N GLY A 572 -10.34 21.77 30.17
CA GLY A 572 -9.48 22.96 30.08
C GLY A 572 -9.81 23.86 28.88
N LEU A 573 -11.09 23.91 28.50
CA LEU A 573 -11.58 24.64 27.32
C LEU A 573 -12.18 26.01 27.66
N ASP A 574 -12.01 26.51 28.89
CA ASP A 574 -12.68 27.72 29.39
C ASP A 574 -12.38 28.98 28.57
N SER A 575 -11.16 29.05 28.00
CA SER A 575 -10.67 30.17 27.19
C SER A 575 -10.91 30.01 25.68
N VAL A 576 -11.49 28.88 25.24
CA VAL A 576 -11.70 28.59 23.82
C VAL A 576 -12.83 29.46 23.26
N THR A 577 -12.57 30.11 22.13
CA THR A 577 -13.54 30.96 21.44
C THR A 577 -14.07 30.34 20.14
N GLY A 578 -13.34 29.39 19.55
CA GLY A 578 -13.75 28.69 18.34
C GLY A 578 -13.33 27.22 18.36
N ILE A 579 -14.19 26.36 17.81
CA ILE A 579 -13.93 24.94 17.58
C ILE A 579 -13.92 24.70 16.07
N GLY A 580 -12.78 24.29 15.53
CA GLY A 580 -12.58 24.09 14.09
C GLY A 580 -13.37 22.94 13.47
N ASP A 581 -13.38 22.87 12.15
CA ASP A 581 -14.08 21.84 11.37
C ASP A 581 -13.59 20.44 11.73
N GLY A 582 -14.51 19.52 12.07
CA GLY A 582 -14.15 18.14 12.39
C GLY A 582 -13.31 17.96 13.66
N ALA A 583 -13.19 18.98 14.52
CA ALA A 583 -12.29 18.94 15.68
C ALA A 583 -12.51 17.74 16.61
N PHE A 584 -13.74 17.24 16.74
CA PHE A 584 -14.09 16.06 17.54
C PHE A 584 -14.62 14.91 16.71
N ALA A 585 -14.56 14.97 15.38
CA ALA A 585 -15.19 13.96 14.54
C ALA A 585 -14.56 12.57 14.76
N TYR A 586 -15.40 11.55 14.78
CA TYR A 586 -15.04 10.15 15.00
C TYR A 586 -14.32 9.91 16.35
N THR A 587 -14.72 10.64 17.39
CA THR A 587 -14.33 10.40 18.78
C THR A 587 -15.40 9.63 19.55
N ALA A 588 -15.08 9.15 20.76
CA ALA A 588 -16.03 8.51 21.67
C ALA A 588 -16.81 9.51 22.55
N VAL A 589 -16.77 10.81 22.24
CA VAL A 589 -17.52 11.82 22.97
C VAL A 589 -19.02 11.56 22.80
N SER A 590 -19.72 11.35 23.92
CA SER A 590 -21.16 11.07 23.97
C SER A 590 -21.99 12.21 24.54
N ALA A 591 -21.35 13.23 25.11
CA ALA A 591 -21.96 14.46 25.59
C ALA A 591 -20.95 15.58 25.49
N PHE A 592 -21.40 16.78 25.14
CA PHE A 592 -20.51 17.93 25.01
C PHE A 592 -21.16 19.18 25.59
N GLU A 593 -20.47 19.82 26.54
CA GLU A 593 -20.85 21.13 27.07
C GLU A 593 -20.13 22.22 26.29
N ILE A 594 -20.88 23.14 25.68
CA ILE A 594 -20.32 24.28 24.96
C ILE A 594 -19.72 25.28 25.97
N PRO A 595 -18.40 25.55 25.95
CA PRO A 595 -17.77 26.48 26.88
C PRO A 595 -18.27 27.92 26.75
N ALA A 596 -18.17 28.71 27.83
CA ALA A 596 -18.72 30.07 27.91
C ALA A 596 -18.21 31.04 26.82
N GLY A 597 -16.94 30.89 26.41
CA GLY A 597 -16.29 31.73 25.40
C GLY A 597 -16.57 31.35 23.94
N VAL A 598 -17.09 30.15 23.68
CA VAL A 598 -17.24 29.63 22.31
C VAL A 598 -18.33 30.41 21.56
N ARG A 599 -17.92 30.99 20.43
CA ARG A 599 -18.73 31.81 19.53
C ARG A 599 -18.81 31.28 18.09
N SER A 600 -18.04 30.25 17.76
CA SER A 600 -18.05 29.62 16.43
C SER A 600 -17.78 28.11 16.49
N PHE A 601 -18.48 27.36 15.63
CA PHE A 601 -18.30 25.93 15.38
C PHE A 601 -18.01 25.72 13.89
N GLY A 602 -17.07 24.84 13.58
CA GLY A 602 -16.92 24.28 12.24
C GLY A 602 -18.07 23.34 11.88
N SER A 603 -18.16 22.96 10.61
CA SER A 603 -19.32 22.25 10.05
C SER A 603 -19.48 20.83 10.56
N ARG A 604 -18.39 20.04 10.63
CA ARG A 604 -18.46 18.60 10.93
C ARG A 604 -17.91 18.22 12.30
N VAL A 605 -17.93 19.16 13.25
CA VAL A 605 -17.26 19.04 14.57
C VAL A 605 -17.53 17.69 15.26
N PHE A 606 -18.77 17.19 15.19
CA PHE A 606 -19.20 15.94 15.85
C PHE A 606 -19.57 14.81 14.88
N GLU A 607 -19.13 14.88 13.62
CA GLU A 607 -19.39 13.82 12.64
C GLU A 607 -18.93 12.46 13.17
N GLY A 608 -19.79 11.44 13.08
CA GLY A 608 -19.47 10.08 13.56
C GLY A 608 -19.39 9.92 15.09
N CYS A 609 -19.70 10.95 15.87
CA CYS A 609 -19.76 10.86 17.34
C CYS A 609 -21.11 10.32 17.83
N GLY A 610 -21.10 9.63 18.97
CA GLY A 610 -22.29 9.10 19.63
C GLY A 610 -22.98 10.10 20.58
N ILE A 611 -23.07 11.38 20.21
CA ILE A 611 -23.58 12.41 21.12
C ILE A 611 -25.07 12.22 21.38
N ALA A 612 -25.42 12.03 22.65
CA ALA A 612 -26.79 11.86 23.14
C ALA A 612 -27.41 13.17 23.67
N ALA A 613 -26.59 14.14 24.09
CA ALA A 613 -27.09 15.45 24.53
C ALA A 613 -26.00 16.54 24.46
N TYR A 614 -26.44 17.77 24.21
CA TYR A 614 -25.63 18.97 24.32
C TYR A 614 -25.98 19.76 25.58
N ALA A 615 -24.97 20.38 26.20
CA ALA A 615 -25.14 21.36 27.26
C ALA A 615 -24.47 22.67 26.86
N VAL A 616 -24.83 23.79 27.48
CA VAL A 616 -24.20 25.09 27.25
C VAL A 616 -23.82 25.67 28.60
N ALA A 617 -22.53 25.96 28.78
CA ALA A 617 -21.99 26.47 30.02
C ALA A 617 -22.60 27.82 30.41
N GLU A 618 -22.70 28.09 31.71
CA GLU A 618 -23.18 29.36 32.23
C GLU A 618 -22.36 30.53 31.65
N GLY A 619 -23.05 31.54 31.12
CA GLY A 619 -22.42 32.73 30.52
C GLY A 619 -22.18 32.66 29.02
N ASN A 620 -22.38 31.52 28.35
CA ASN A 620 -22.38 31.50 26.88
C ASN A 620 -23.61 32.26 26.35
N THR A 621 -23.40 33.22 25.45
CA THR A 621 -24.45 34.07 24.85
C THR A 621 -24.67 33.81 23.35
N TYR A 622 -23.93 32.87 22.77
CA TYR A 622 -23.91 32.54 21.35
C TYR A 622 -24.66 31.25 21.03
N TYR A 623 -24.83 30.36 22.01
CA TYR A 623 -25.52 29.09 21.85
C TYR A 623 -26.59 28.89 22.93
N ARG A 624 -27.53 28.00 22.65
CA ARG A 624 -28.57 27.55 23.56
C ARG A 624 -28.95 26.11 23.24
N VAL A 625 -29.51 25.39 24.21
CA VAL A 625 -30.05 24.05 24.01
C VAL A 625 -31.57 24.11 24.09
N TYR A 626 -32.24 23.42 23.18
CA TYR A 626 -33.68 23.19 23.21
C TYR A 626 -33.94 21.78 22.69
N ASP A 627 -34.80 21.01 23.36
CA ASP A 627 -35.08 19.61 23.00
C ASP A 627 -33.78 18.79 22.79
N ASP A 628 -32.80 18.94 23.68
CA ASP A 628 -31.45 18.33 23.61
C ASP A 628 -30.61 18.68 22.36
N CYS A 629 -31.15 19.51 21.45
CA CYS A 629 -30.50 19.99 20.24
C CYS A 629 -29.77 21.31 20.49
N LEU A 630 -28.63 21.49 19.82
CA LEU A 630 -27.81 22.69 19.92
C LEU A 630 -28.27 23.72 18.88
N TYR A 631 -28.57 24.94 19.33
CA TYR A 631 -28.91 26.07 18.47
C TYR A 631 -27.96 27.24 18.70
N SER A 632 -27.66 27.98 17.63
CA SER A 632 -27.07 29.30 17.75
C SER A 632 -28.12 30.30 18.23
N THR A 633 -27.70 31.36 18.92
CA THR A 633 -28.64 32.40 19.35
C THR A 633 -29.20 33.23 18.18
N ALA A 634 -28.59 33.11 16.99
CA ALA A 634 -29.06 33.66 15.72
C ALA A 634 -30.18 32.84 15.05
N GLY A 635 -30.53 31.66 15.59
CA GLY A 635 -31.64 30.84 15.07
C GLY A 635 -31.20 29.74 14.10
N THR A 636 -29.93 29.32 14.12
CA THR A 636 -29.46 28.16 13.35
C THR A 636 -29.51 26.91 14.22
N LEU A 637 -30.14 25.83 13.75
CA LEU A 637 -29.95 24.51 14.36
C LEU A 637 -28.55 24.00 13.98
N VAL A 638 -27.68 23.82 14.98
CA VAL A 638 -26.26 23.51 14.78
C VAL A 638 -26.03 22.00 14.80
N ALA A 639 -26.62 21.28 15.76
CA ALA A 639 -26.43 19.85 15.88
C ALA A 639 -27.58 19.17 16.63
N VAL A 640 -27.89 17.95 16.23
CA VAL A 640 -28.93 17.08 16.79
C VAL A 640 -28.27 15.81 17.34
N PRO A 641 -28.69 15.32 18.52
CA PRO A 641 -28.22 14.04 19.02
C PRO A 641 -28.51 12.89 18.05
N VAL A 642 -27.56 11.98 17.87
CA VAL A 642 -27.65 10.94 16.83
C VAL A 642 -28.71 9.89 17.13
N ASP A 643 -28.98 9.63 18.42
CA ASP A 643 -29.97 8.68 18.90
C ASP A 643 -31.39 9.25 18.96
N LYS A 644 -31.56 10.55 18.66
CA LYS A 644 -32.86 11.21 18.66
C LYS A 644 -33.71 10.74 17.48
N THR A 645 -34.94 10.31 17.76
CA THR A 645 -35.87 9.77 16.74
C THR A 645 -36.92 10.77 16.28
N ALA A 646 -37.06 11.91 16.95
CA ALA A 646 -37.97 13.01 16.58
C ALA A 646 -37.43 14.33 17.15
N VAL A 647 -37.59 15.44 16.43
CA VAL A 647 -37.14 16.77 16.84
C VAL A 647 -38.33 17.72 16.92
N SER A 648 -38.48 18.40 18.05
CA SER A 648 -39.44 19.49 18.22
C SER A 648 -38.76 20.83 17.97
N PHE A 649 -39.31 21.63 17.04
CA PHE A 649 -38.82 22.98 16.81
C PHE A 649 -39.44 23.98 17.80
N PRO A 650 -38.66 24.97 18.30
CA PRO A 650 -39.09 25.88 19.37
C PRO A 650 -40.10 26.92 18.90
N GLU A 651 -41.03 27.27 19.79
CA GLU A 651 -41.95 28.41 19.61
C GLU A 651 -41.37 29.72 20.20
N GLU A 652 -40.42 29.63 21.13
CA GLU A 652 -39.89 30.79 21.86
C GLU A 652 -38.90 31.61 21.04
N PHE A 653 -38.38 31.05 19.94
CA PHE A 653 -37.50 31.74 19.02
C PHE A 653 -37.58 31.16 17.60
N VAL A 654 -37.26 32.00 16.62
CA VAL A 654 -37.34 31.62 15.21
C VAL A 654 -36.12 30.80 14.80
N VAL A 655 -36.35 29.66 14.16
CA VAL A 655 -35.31 28.87 13.48
C VAL A 655 -35.29 29.28 12.01
N SER A 656 -34.22 29.95 11.58
CA SER A 656 -34.07 30.51 10.24
C SER A 656 -33.18 29.68 9.32
N ALA A 657 -32.35 28.81 9.89
CA ALA A 657 -31.43 27.96 9.14
C ALA A 657 -31.19 26.60 9.83
N ILE A 658 -30.90 25.59 9.03
CA ILE A 658 -30.34 24.31 9.49
C ILE A 658 -28.86 24.30 9.08
N GLY A 659 -27.97 24.16 10.05
CA GLY A 659 -26.53 24.14 9.83
C GLY A 659 -26.06 22.91 9.07
N GLU A 660 -24.85 22.99 8.52
CA GLU A 660 -24.20 21.84 7.90
C GLU A 660 -24.07 20.69 8.92
N TYR A 661 -24.26 19.46 8.46
CA TYR A 661 -24.21 18.23 9.29
C TYR A 661 -25.15 18.19 10.52
N ALA A 662 -26.10 19.11 10.66
CA ALA A 662 -26.90 19.24 11.88
C ALA A 662 -27.65 17.95 12.30
N PHE A 663 -28.25 17.23 11.35
CA PHE A 663 -28.90 15.92 11.56
C PHE A 663 -28.06 14.75 11.04
N TYR A 664 -26.76 14.95 10.81
CA TYR A 664 -25.95 13.93 10.14
C TYR A 664 -25.95 12.61 10.91
N GLY A 665 -26.40 11.53 10.27
CA GLY A 665 -26.51 10.20 10.88
C GLY A 665 -27.60 10.05 11.95
N SER A 666 -28.50 11.03 12.09
CA SER A 666 -29.58 11.00 13.08
C SER A 666 -30.60 9.88 12.81
N ALA A 667 -31.16 9.33 13.89
CA ALA A 667 -32.19 8.29 13.88
C ALA A 667 -33.63 8.80 13.62
N VAL A 668 -33.81 10.08 13.27
CA VAL A 668 -35.12 10.65 12.95
C VAL A 668 -35.77 9.97 11.74
N THR A 669 -37.02 9.54 11.90
CA THR A 669 -37.78 8.85 10.84
C THR A 669 -38.68 9.79 10.03
N GLU A 670 -39.22 10.82 10.66
CA GLU A 670 -40.09 11.82 10.04
C GLU A 670 -39.62 13.21 10.45
N LEU A 671 -39.42 14.11 9.49
CA LEU A 671 -38.88 15.44 9.75
C LEU A 671 -39.71 16.52 9.08
N GLU A 672 -40.21 17.45 9.87
CA GLU A 672 -40.89 18.66 9.40
C GLU A 672 -40.05 19.90 9.69
N ILE A 673 -39.40 20.45 8.66
CA ILE A 673 -38.60 21.67 8.79
C ILE A 673 -39.55 22.89 8.75
N PRO A 674 -39.50 23.81 9.74
CA PRO A 674 -40.41 24.95 9.80
C PRO A 674 -40.29 25.91 8.62
N ASP A 675 -41.41 26.52 8.22
CA ASP A 675 -41.46 27.53 7.13
C ASP A 675 -40.58 28.76 7.37
N SER A 676 -40.18 29.03 8.62
CA SER A 676 -39.23 30.10 8.92
C SER A 676 -37.82 29.81 8.40
N VAL A 677 -37.48 28.56 8.09
CA VAL A 677 -36.19 28.18 7.52
C VAL A 677 -36.09 28.65 6.08
N THR A 678 -35.00 29.34 5.78
CA THR A 678 -34.66 29.82 4.43
C THR A 678 -33.35 29.25 3.90
N HIS A 679 -32.61 28.53 4.74
CA HIS A 679 -31.30 27.98 4.40
C HIS A 679 -31.08 26.60 5.05
N ILE A 680 -30.62 25.61 4.28
CA ILE A 680 -30.27 24.27 4.74
C ILE A 680 -28.84 23.96 4.25
N GLY A 681 -27.90 23.82 5.18
CA GLY A 681 -26.49 23.62 4.85
C GLY A 681 -26.18 22.28 4.16
N PHE A 682 -24.98 22.19 3.59
CA PHE A 682 -24.47 20.95 2.99
C PHE A 682 -24.50 19.79 4.01
N ALA A 683 -24.96 18.62 3.56
CA ALA A 683 -25.05 17.41 4.38
C ALA A 683 -25.84 17.58 5.70
N ALA A 684 -26.65 18.64 5.85
CA ALA A 684 -27.48 18.86 7.04
C ALA A 684 -28.34 17.64 7.39
N LEU A 685 -28.81 16.89 6.40
CA LEU A 685 -29.61 15.68 6.53
C LEU A 685 -28.85 14.41 6.07
N GLY A 686 -27.53 14.50 5.93
CA GLY A 686 -26.71 13.44 5.38
C GLY A 686 -26.76 12.16 6.22
N ASN A 687 -26.72 11.00 5.55
CA ASN A 687 -26.69 9.69 6.21
C ASN A 687 -27.85 9.38 7.18
N MET A 688 -28.99 10.07 7.06
CA MET A 688 -30.21 9.76 7.81
C MET A 688 -30.94 8.54 7.22
N GLN A 689 -30.39 7.34 7.44
CA GLN A 689 -30.93 6.12 6.83
C GLN A 689 -32.32 5.70 7.36
N ALA A 690 -32.74 6.23 8.52
CA ALA A 690 -34.05 5.96 9.09
C ALA A 690 -35.18 6.85 8.52
N LEU A 691 -34.82 7.92 7.79
CA LEU A 691 -35.77 8.92 7.30
C LEU A 691 -36.69 8.33 6.22
N THR A 692 -38.00 8.39 6.46
CA THR A 692 -39.06 7.92 5.55
C THR A 692 -39.92 9.04 4.98
N SER A 693 -40.05 10.16 5.68
CA SER A 693 -40.81 11.34 5.24
C SER A 693 -40.10 12.64 5.59
N LEU A 694 -40.10 13.60 4.66
CA LEU A 694 -39.43 14.89 4.81
C LEU A 694 -40.32 16.03 4.32
N SER A 695 -40.53 17.04 5.16
CA SER A 695 -41.18 18.30 4.78
C SER A 695 -40.17 19.45 4.88
N VAL A 696 -40.00 20.21 3.79
CA VAL A 696 -39.01 21.30 3.68
C VAL A 696 -39.59 22.56 3.05
N PRO A 697 -39.16 23.76 3.51
CA PRO A 697 -39.60 25.01 2.88
C PRO A 697 -38.78 25.42 1.66
N VAL A 698 -37.62 24.79 1.42
CA VAL A 698 -36.74 25.09 0.30
C VAL A 698 -36.20 23.80 -0.33
N ILE A 699 -36.01 23.82 -1.65
CA ILE A 699 -35.33 22.76 -2.38
C ILE A 699 -33.82 23.05 -2.39
N GLY A 700 -33.04 22.24 -1.69
CA GLY A 700 -31.58 22.38 -1.62
C GLY A 700 -31.14 23.36 -0.54
N GLU A 701 -30.13 24.17 -0.86
CA GLU A 701 -29.52 25.12 0.08
C GLU A 701 -30.45 26.28 0.42
N SER A 702 -30.97 26.97 -0.60
CA SER A 702 -31.82 28.16 -0.47
C SER A 702 -32.54 28.39 -1.79
N ALA A 703 -33.74 28.96 -1.81
CA ALA A 703 -34.44 29.18 -3.08
C ALA A 703 -33.70 30.15 -4.02
N GLY A 704 -33.41 29.72 -5.25
CA GLY A 704 -32.77 30.48 -6.32
C GLY A 704 -31.24 30.47 -6.30
N GLY A 705 -30.61 29.52 -5.59
CA GLY A 705 -29.15 29.37 -5.50
C GLY A 705 -28.57 28.36 -6.49
N GLU A 706 -27.24 28.18 -6.43
CA GLU A 706 -26.53 27.19 -7.26
C GLU A 706 -26.69 25.74 -6.73
N ASN A 707 -27.10 25.60 -5.47
CA ASN A 707 -27.20 24.33 -4.73
C ASN A 707 -28.65 23.88 -4.48
N ASP A 708 -29.54 24.20 -5.41
CA ASP A 708 -30.99 23.99 -5.27
C ASP A 708 -31.42 22.55 -5.59
N TYR A 709 -30.82 21.58 -4.90
CA TYR A 709 -31.13 20.17 -5.08
C TYR A 709 -31.03 19.40 -3.76
N MET A 710 -31.93 18.44 -3.54
CA MET A 710 -31.96 17.63 -2.33
C MET A 710 -30.66 16.85 -2.10
N GLY A 711 -29.97 16.45 -3.17
CA GLY A 711 -28.66 15.83 -3.06
C GLY A 711 -27.67 16.65 -2.21
N TYR A 712 -27.72 17.99 -2.27
CA TYR A 712 -26.85 18.88 -1.50
C TYR A 712 -27.11 18.76 0.01
N VAL A 713 -28.38 18.80 0.43
CA VAL A 713 -28.76 18.70 1.85
C VAL A 713 -28.45 17.32 2.42
N PHE A 714 -28.42 16.28 1.58
CA PHE A 714 -27.96 14.95 1.94
C PHE A 714 -26.44 14.78 1.80
N GLY A 715 -25.69 15.78 1.33
CA GLY A 715 -24.22 15.74 1.27
C GLY A 715 -23.64 15.05 0.04
N SER A 716 -24.42 14.93 -1.03
CA SER A 716 -23.98 14.51 -2.37
C SER A 716 -23.67 15.74 -3.23
N ARG A 717 -22.71 15.60 -4.16
CA ARG A 717 -22.45 16.62 -5.19
C ARG A 717 -22.81 16.07 -6.55
N MET A 718 -23.58 16.84 -7.32
CA MET A 718 -24.18 16.41 -8.58
C MET A 718 -23.88 17.40 -9.72
N ASN A 719 -23.22 16.91 -10.76
CA ASN A 719 -22.83 17.70 -11.92
C ASN A 719 -23.39 17.07 -13.20
N ILE A 720 -24.06 17.88 -14.01
CA ILE A 720 -24.51 17.46 -15.35
C ILE A 720 -23.27 17.44 -16.26
N VAL A 721 -23.04 16.31 -16.91
CA VAL A 721 -21.93 16.06 -17.82
C VAL A 721 -22.50 15.88 -19.22
N THR A 722 -22.27 16.87 -20.08
CA THR A 722 -22.64 16.84 -21.49
C THR A 722 -21.54 16.13 -22.30
N SER A 723 -21.89 15.08 -23.04
CA SER A 723 -20.94 14.36 -23.91
C SER A 723 -20.95 14.93 -25.33
N THR A 724 -19.79 14.96 -26.01
CA THR A 724 -19.73 15.29 -27.45
C THR A 724 -20.09 14.11 -28.35
N ASN A 725 -20.06 12.88 -27.81
CA ASN A 725 -20.22 11.63 -28.56
C ASN A 725 -21.54 10.92 -28.25
N SER A 726 -22.38 11.52 -27.40
CA SER A 726 -23.71 11.00 -27.07
C SER A 726 -24.72 12.13 -27.20
N ILE A 727 -25.92 11.78 -27.62
CA ILE A 727 -27.05 12.71 -27.60
C ILE A 727 -27.56 12.97 -26.17
N PHE A 728 -27.10 12.19 -25.18
CA PHE A 728 -27.50 12.30 -23.77
C PHE A 728 -26.46 13.05 -22.95
N SER A 729 -26.91 13.97 -22.10
CA SER A 729 -26.16 14.32 -20.88
C SER A 729 -26.30 13.22 -19.84
N THR A 730 -25.32 13.14 -18.95
CA THR A 730 -25.30 12.21 -17.81
C THR A 730 -25.13 12.97 -16.50
N LEU A 731 -25.47 12.34 -15.38
CA LEU A 731 -25.28 12.92 -14.06
C LEU A 731 -24.07 12.28 -13.36
N SER A 732 -23.02 13.06 -13.12
CA SER A 732 -21.88 12.66 -12.30
C SER A 732 -22.14 12.98 -10.84
N VAL A 733 -21.92 12.00 -9.96
CA VAL A 733 -22.31 12.06 -8.55
C VAL A 733 -21.16 11.61 -7.67
N SER A 734 -20.88 12.37 -6.62
CA SER A 734 -20.01 11.95 -5.53
C SER A 734 -20.81 11.80 -4.24
N ARG A 735 -20.41 10.84 -3.39
CA ARG A 735 -21.05 10.53 -2.10
C ARG A 735 -22.52 10.09 -2.19
N ALA A 736 -22.88 9.37 -3.24
CA ALA A 736 -24.24 8.84 -3.45
C ALA A 736 -24.75 7.97 -2.27
N SER A 737 -23.84 7.35 -1.51
CA SER A 737 -24.16 6.61 -0.27
C SER A 737 -24.82 7.45 0.82
N ASN A 738 -24.72 8.78 0.75
CA ASN A 738 -25.34 9.66 1.74
C ASN A 738 -26.82 9.91 1.46
N LEU A 739 -27.32 9.57 0.26
CA LEU A 739 -28.74 9.71 -0.09
C LEU A 739 -29.57 8.71 0.74
N PRO A 740 -30.72 9.13 1.29
CA PRO A 740 -31.52 8.29 2.17
C PRO A 740 -32.24 7.18 1.38
N ALA A 741 -31.88 5.92 1.64
CA ALA A 741 -32.44 4.78 0.92
C ALA A 741 -33.93 4.53 1.23
N ASN A 742 -34.38 4.91 2.43
CA ASN A 742 -35.73 4.64 2.93
C ASN A 742 -36.73 5.80 2.73
N LEU A 743 -36.26 6.96 2.23
CA LEU A 743 -37.11 8.14 2.05
C LEU A 743 -38.16 7.85 0.97
N LYS A 744 -39.45 7.98 1.32
CA LYS A 744 -40.60 7.70 0.44
C LYS A 744 -41.33 8.94 -0.03
N ALA A 745 -41.49 9.92 0.86
CA ALA A 745 -42.27 11.12 0.59
C ALA A 745 -41.48 12.40 0.86
N ILE A 746 -41.62 13.39 -0.03
CA ILE A 746 -41.10 14.74 0.17
C ILE A 746 -42.21 15.77 -0.04
N ALA A 747 -42.43 16.63 0.94
CA ALA A 747 -43.32 17.78 0.84
C ALA A 747 -42.51 19.08 0.82
N VAL A 748 -42.71 19.90 -0.21
CA VAL A 748 -42.17 21.27 -0.28
C VAL A 748 -43.25 22.25 0.17
N THR A 749 -43.07 22.90 1.31
CA THR A 749 -44.12 23.70 1.97
C THR A 749 -44.22 25.13 1.47
N LYS A 750 -43.24 25.65 0.72
CA LYS A 750 -43.34 26.95 0.05
C LYS A 750 -43.59 26.77 -1.45
N ALA A 751 -44.27 27.75 -2.02
CA ALA A 751 -44.55 27.83 -3.45
C ALA A 751 -43.28 27.86 -4.29
N TYR A 752 -43.24 27.01 -5.33
CA TYR A 752 -42.26 27.04 -6.41
C TYR A 752 -42.98 27.12 -7.75
N SER A 753 -42.65 28.11 -8.57
CA SER A 753 -43.12 28.18 -9.97
C SER A 753 -42.21 27.41 -10.92
N GLU A 754 -40.97 27.14 -10.53
CA GLU A 754 -39.95 26.46 -11.33
C GLU A 754 -39.25 25.42 -10.44
N ILE A 755 -39.23 24.15 -10.85
CA ILE A 755 -38.45 23.12 -10.17
C ILE A 755 -37.02 23.18 -10.69
N PRO A 756 -36.00 23.34 -9.82
CA PRO A 756 -34.62 23.51 -10.23
C PRO A 756 -34.02 22.25 -10.86
N ASP A 757 -32.88 22.41 -11.52
CA ASP A 757 -32.10 21.29 -12.04
C ASP A 757 -31.69 20.34 -10.92
N LYS A 758 -31.81 19.02 -11.15
CA LYS A 758 -31.41 17.95 -10.21
C LYS A 758 -32.20 17.91 -8.90
N ALA A 759 -33.29 18.68 -8.76
CA ALA A 759 -34.06 18.91 -7.54
C ALA A 759 -34.19 17.66 -6.62
N PHE A 760 -34.62 16.54 -7.18
CA PHE A 760 -34.87 15.26 -6.50
C PHE A 760 -34.09 14.08 -7.12
N ALA A 761 -33.05 14.38 -7.90
CA ALA A 761 -32.29 13.37 -8.62
C ALA A 761 -31.73 12.30 -7.68
N LEU A 762 -31.82 11.03 -8.11
CA LEU A 762 -31.27 9.83 -7.47
C LEU A 762 -31.84 9.51 -6.09
N LEU A 763 -32.93 10.15 -5.69
CA LEU A 763 -33.72 9.73 -4.54
C LEU A 763 -34.55 8.50 -4.91
N THR A 764 -33.86 7.38 -5.13
CA THR A 764 -34.41 6.14 -5.68
C THR A 764 -35.55 5.56 -4.86
N GLY A 765 -35.63 5.85 -3.57
CA GLY A 765 -36.72 5.42 -2.69
C GLY A 765 -38.00 6.26 -2.80
N VAL A 766 -37.92 7.49 -3.32
CA VAL A 766 -39.01 8.48 -3.29
C VAL A 766 -40.08 8.11 -4.32
N THR A 767 -41.29 7.90 -3.82
CA THR A 767 -42.49 7.53 -4.59
C THR A 767 -43.49 8.67 -4.68
N ASP A 768 -43.44 9.62 -3.73
CA ASP A 768 -44.38 10.76 -3.65
C ASP A 768 -43.62 12.08 -3.42
N VAL A 769 -43.92 13.08 -4.25
CA VAL A 769 -43.40 14.44 -4.10
C VAL A 769 -44.56 15.41 -4.25
N SER A 770 -44.80 16.23 -3.23
CA SER A 770 -45.77 17.30 -3.28
C SER A 770 -45.08 18.65 -3.21
N VAL A 771 -45.33 19.53 -4.20
CA VAL A 771 -44.86 20.91 -4.18
C VAL A 771 -46.05 21.80 -3.89
N PHE A 772 -45.95 22.63 -2.85
CA PHE A 772 -47.01 23.43 -2.23
C PHE A 772 -48.27 23.66 -3.07
N ALA A 773 -49.39 23.12 -2.59
CA ALA A 773 -50.73 23.30 -3.15
C ALA A 773 -51.65 24.17 -2.25
N GLY A 774 -51.08 25.13 -1.50
CA GLY A 774 -51.85 26.04 -0.66
C GLY A 774 -52.44 27.22 -1.45
N GLU A 775 -53.49 27.86 -0.92
CA GLU A 775 -54.28 28.89 -1.62
C GLU A 775 -53.63 30.30 -1.59
N PRO A 776 -53.54 31.01 -2.74
CA PRO A 776 -53.84 30.53 -4.08
C PRO A 776 -52.76 29.57 -4.58
N ALA A 777 -53.18 28.42 -5.13
CA ALA A 777 -52.25 27.41 -5.64
C ALA A 777 -51.40 27.99 -6.76
N THR A 778 -50.11 28.19 -6.50
CA THR A 778 -49.13 28.50 -7.53
C THR A 778 -48.83 27.20 -8.27
N ALA A 779 -49.26 27.11 -9.53
CA ALA A 779 -48.89 25.98 -10.38
C ALA A 779 -47.39 26.01 -10.70
N VAL A 780 -46.75 24.84 -10.66
CA VAL A 780 -45.41 24.65 -11.23
C VAL A 780 -45.51 24.82 -12.75
N LEU A 781 -44.74 25.75 -13.30
CA LEU A 781 -44.76 26.11 -14.71
C LEU A 781 -43.60 25.47 -15.49
N SER A 782 -42.48 25.18 -14.85
CA SER A 782 -41.32 24.59 -15.51
C SER A 782 -40.56 23.60 -14.63
N TYR A 783 -39.90 22.65 -15.28
CA TYR A 783 -39.09 21.61 -14.66
C TYR A 783 -37.67 21.64 -15.20
N GLY A 784 -36.68 21.79 -14.32
CA GLY A 784 -35.26 21.79 -14.66
C GLY A 784 -34.76 20.42 -15.13
N ALA A 785 -33.57 20.43 -15.72
CA ALA A 785 -32.90 19.23 -16.20
C ALA A 785 -32.62 18.27 -15.03
N PHE A 786 -32.82 16.96 -15.23
CA PHE A 786 -32.62 15.92 -14.23
C PHE A 786 -33.44 16.07 -12.93
N SER A 787 -34.49 16.89 -12.89
CA SER A 787 -35.24 17.23 -11.66
C SER A 787 -35.79 16.03 -10.88
N PHE A 788 -36.24 14.96 -11.53
CA PHE A 788 -36.75 13.71 -10.94
C PHE A 788 -35.96 12.46 -11.41
N TYR A 789 -34.74 12.66 -11.91
CA TYR A 789 -33.89 11.64 -12.50
C TYR A 789 -33.71 10.42 -11.57
N HIS A 790 -34.05 9.22 -12.03
CA HIS A 790 -33.93 7.94 -11.29
C HIS A 790 -34.58 7.95 -9.89
N THR A 791 -35.76 8.57 -9.77
CA THR A 791 -36.65 8.37 -8.61
C THR A 791 -37.58 7.15 -8.82
N SER A 792 -38.36 6.78 -7.80
CA SER A 792 -39.42 5.77 -7.91
C SER A 792 -40.82 6.40 -7.97
N LEU A 793 -40.92 7.62 -8.49
CA LEU A 793 -42.17 8.37 -8.59
C LEU A 793 -43.23 7.58 -9.40
N GLU A 794 -44.40 7.33 -8.79
CA GLU A 794 -45.48 6.51 -9.36
C GLU A 794 -46.63 7.35 -9.94
N GLY A 795 -46.56 8.69 -9.85
CA GLY A 795 -47.54 9.59 -10.44
C GLY A 795 -47.05 11.02 -10.48
N TRP A 796 -47.43 11.76 -11.53
CA TRP A 796 -47.16 13.19 -11.64
C TRP A 796 -48.23 13.88 -12.49
N ASN A 797 -48.78 14.98 -11.99
CA ASN A 797 -49.79 15.77 -12.69
C ASN A 797 -49.18 17.09 -13.16
N PHE A 798 -49.07 17.27 -14.47
CA PHE A 798 -48.66 18.53 -15.05
C PHE A 798 -49.82 19.53 -15.01
N ALA A 799 -49.60 20.71 -14.43
CA ALA A 799 -50.61 21.75 -14.43
C ALA A 799 -50.85 22.27 -15.86
N ASP A 800 -52.08 22.68 -16.17
CA ASP A 800 -52.49 23.20 -17.50
C ASP A 800 -51.64 24.38 -18.01
N GLY A 801 -50.92 25.06 -17.11
CA GLY A 801 -50.01 26.16 -17.44
C GLY A 801 -48.54 25.77 -17.63
N THR A 802 -48.18 24.48 -17.59
CA THR A 802 -46.78 24.03 -17.71
C THR A 802 -46.21 24.42 -19.07
N THR A 803 -45.12 25.18 -19.10
CA THR A 803 -44.52 25.75 -20.32
C THR A 803 -43.22 25.08 -20.73
N ALA A 804 -42.56 24.30 -19.85
CA ALA A 804 -41.28 23.65 -20.17
C ALA A 804 -41.01 22.40 -19.31
N VAL A 805 -40.35 21.40 -19.91
CA VAL A 805 -39.81 20.22 -19.22
C VAL A 805 -38.36 20.01 -19.66
N GLY A 806 -37.42 20.07 -18.74
CA GLY A 806 -35.98 20.02 -19.01
C GLY A 806 -35.47 18.65 -19.48
N GLU A 807 -34.21 18.63 -19.92
CA GLU A 807 -33.52 17.41 -20.35
C GLU A 807 -33.48 16.37 -19.23
N SER A 808 -33.82 15.12 -19.54
CA SER A 808 -33.81 14.00 -18.58
C SER A 808 -34.61 14.25 -17.29
N ALA A 809 -35.55 15.21 -17.28
CA ALA A 809 -36.26 15.64 -16.08
C ALA A 809 -36.94 14.48 -15.34
N PHE A 810 -37.63 13.59 -16.05
CA PHE A 810 -38.31 12.41 -15.49
C PHE A 810 -37.67 11.09 -15.95
N ARG A 811 -36.41 11.14 -16.39
CA ARG A 811 -35.73 9.94 -16.89
C ARG A 811 -35.53 8.92 -15.78
N GLY A 812 -35.83 7.65 -16.03
CA GLY A 812 -35.63 6.56 -15.08
C GLY A 812 -36.64 6.51 -13.92
N THR A 813 -37.78 7.20 -14.04
CA THR A 813 -38.88 7.19 -13.05
C THR A 813 -39.77 5.93 -13.19
N CYS A 814 -40.84 5.82 -12.39
CA CYS A 814 -41.82 4.73 -12.43
C CYS A 814 -43.24 5.21 -12.82
N LEU A 815 -43.35 6.30 -13.59
CA LEU A 815 -44.64 6.87 -13.98
C LEU A 815 -45.42 5.89 -14.87
N PRO A 816 -46.66 5.48 -14.49
CA PRO A 816 -47.49 4.62 -15.32
C PRO A 816 -48.04 5.37 -16.53
N GLU A 817 -48.24 6.68 -16.42
CA GLU A 817 -48.88 7.53 -17.42
C GLU A 817 -48.14 8.88 -17.49
N VAL A 818 -47.99 9.41 -18.71
CA VAL A 818 -47.45 10.76 -18.94
C VAL A 818 -48.46 11.56 -19.77
N SER A 819 -49.07 12.58 -19.17
CA SER A 819 -49.97 13.52 -19.85
C SER A 819 -49.37 14.92 -19.89
N LEU A 820 -48.92 15.34 -21.07
CA LEU A 820 -48.25 16.62 -21.29
C LEU A 820 -49.19 17.69 -21.85
N PRO A 821 -49.32 18.87 -21.21
CA PRO A 821 -50.16 19.92 -21.71
C PRO A 821 -49.55 20.56 -22.97
N GLY A 822 -50.41 20.96 -23.91
CA GLY A 822 -49.98 21.59 -25.17
C GLY A 822 -49.19 22.90 -24.99
N THR A 823 -49.29 23.54 -23.82
CA THR A 823 -48.52 24.75 -23.47
C THR A 823 -47.01 24.54 -23.42
N VAL A 824 -46.53 23.29 -23.33
CA VAL A 824 -45.09 22.98 -23.42
C VAL A 824 -44.54 23.30 -24.83
N GLY A 825 -45.36 23.16 -25.88
CA GLY A 825 -44.98 23.53 -27.23
C GLY A 825 -43.75 22.77 -27.76
N ALA A 826 -42.63 23.48 -27.89
CA ALA A 826 -41.32 22.93 -28.30
C ALA A 826 -40.31 22.88 -27.14
N ASN A 827 -40.72 23.24 -25.91
CA ASN A 827 -39.84 23.39 -24.76
C ASN A 827 -39.70 22.09 -23.94
N ALA A 828 -39.79 20.94 -24.59
CA ALA A 828 -39.44 19.65 -24.00
C ALA A 828 -37.97 19.33 -24.30
N GLY A 829 -37.20 18.96 -23.28
CA GLY A 829 -35.80 18.61 -23.38
C GLY A 829 -35.58 17.17 -23.85
N ILE A 830 -34.37 16.91 -24.32
CA ILE A 830 -33.90 15.58 -24.74
C ILE A 830 -34.12 14.58 -23.59
N ALA A 831 -34.59 13.38 -23.92
CA ALA A 831 -34.75 12.29 -22.95
C ALA A 831 -35.63 12.62 -21.71
N SER A 832 -36.48 13.65 -21.78
CA SER A 832 -37.27 14.14 -20.63
C SER A 832 -38.12 13.07 -19.95
N PHE A 833 -38.56 12.04 -20.69
CA PHE A 833 -39.35 10.89 -20.20
C PHE A 833 -38.72 9.56 -20.63
N ALA A 834 -37.39 9.53 -20.81
CA ALA A 834 -36.67 8.33 -21.19
C ALA A 834 -36.64 7.33 -20.03
N GLU A 835 -36.53 6.05 -20.34
CA GLU A 835 -36.30 4.97 -19.39
C GLU A 835 -37.33 4.90 -18.24
N ILE A 836 -38.56 5.35 -18.47
CA ILE A 836 -39.63 5.20 -17.50
C ILE A 836 -39.99 3.71 -17.37
N ARG A 837 -39.88 3.19 -16.15
CA ARG A 837 -40.18 1.80 -15.84
C ARG A 837 -41.69 1.61 -15.74
N GLY A 838 -42.26 0.85 -16.66
CA GLY A 838 -43.69 0.49 -16.64
C GLY A 838 -44.64 1.51 -17.29
N LEU A 839 -44.13 2.41 -18.14
CA LEU A 839 -44.96 3.37 -18.88
C LEU A 839 -46.04 2.65 -19.72
N ALA A 840 -47.30 3.00 -19.49
CA ALA A 840 -48.49 2.37 -20.06
C ALA A 840 -49.32 3.31 -20.96
N SER A 841 -49.26 4.62 -20.76
CA SER A 841 -49.90 5.60 -21.65
C SER A 841 -49.06 6.86 -21.84
N ILE A 842 -49.19 7.46 -23.02
CA ILE A 842 -48.59 8.75 -23.40
C ILE A 842 -49.71 9.60 -23.98
N GLU A 843 -50.00 10.74 -23.35
CA GLU A 843 -50.94 11.75 -23.82
C GLU A 843 -50.19 13.04 -24.13
N LEU A 844 -50.30 13.51 -25.37
CA LEU A 844 -49.67 14.75 -25.84
C LEU A 844 -50.78 15.75 -26.16
N GLY A 845 -50.79 16.90 -25.51
CA GLY A 845 -51.78 17.94 -25.78
C GLY A 845 -51.61 18.61 -27.15
N ASP A 846 -52.70 19.10 -27.71
CA ASP A 846 -52.81 19.67 -29.07
C ASP A 846 -51.83 20.82 -29.40
N GLY A 847 -51.13 21.38 -28.42
CA GLY A 847 -50.15 22.46 -28.63
C GLY A 847 -48.70 22.00 -28.79
N ILE A 848 -48.40 20.69 -28.61
CA ILE A 848 -47.05 20.15 -28.76
C ILE A 848 -46.58 20.25 -30.22
N THR A 849 -45.51 20.99 -30.47
CA THR A 849 -45.04 21.25 -31.85
C THR A 849 -43.79 20.45 -32.23
N GLN A 850 -43.04 19.95 -31.24
CA GLN A 850 -41.83 19.15 -31.44
C GLN A 850 -41.72 18.07 -30.36
N ILE A 851 -41.34 16.87 -30.79
CA ILE A 851 -40.98 15.78 -29.87
C ILE A 851 -39.45 15.67 -29.92
N PRO A 852 -38.72 16.02 -28.83
CA PRO A 852 -37.25 16.02 -28.81
C PRO A 852 -36.66 14.62 -28.91
N ALA A 853 -35.34 14.57 -29.13
CA ALA A 853 -34.62 13.31 -29.20
C ALA A 853 -34.77 12.49 -27.91
N ALA A 854 -34.93 11.17 -28.07
CA ALA A 854 -35.05 10.18 -27.01
C ALA A 854 -36.15 10.43 -25.95
N MET A 855 -37.13 11.31 -26.22
CA MET A 855 -38.11 11.76 -25.23
C MET A 855 -38.77 10.61 -24.46
N PHE A 856 -39.22 9.57 -25.15
CA PHE A 856 -39.87 8.36 -24.61
C PHE A 856 -39.07 7.10 -24.95
N TYR A 857 -37.74 7.21 -24.96
CA TYR A 857 -36.84 6.07 -25.11
C TYR A 857 -37.15 5.01 -24.05
N THR A 858 -37.39 3.76 -24.42
CA THR A 858 -37.85 2.73 -23.46
C THR A 858 -36.76 2.27 -22.48
N ALA A 859 -37.18 1.89 -21.27
CA ALA A 859 -36.26 1.48 -20.20
C ALA A 859 -35.64 0.12 -20.46
N TYR A 860 -34.34 -0.02 -20.13
CA TYR A 860 -33.72 -1.32 -19.94
C TYR A 860 -34.22 -1.95 -18.65
N THR A 861 -34.72 -3.19 -18.72
CA THR A 861 -35.41 -3.84 -17.59
C THR A 861 -34.60 -4.89 -16.86
N SER A 862 -33.45 -5.31 -17.40
CA SER A 862 -32.51 -6.21 -16.73
C SER A 862 -31.08 -5.91 -17.21
N GLY A 863 -30.10 -6.04 -16.30
CA GLY A 863 -28.69 -6.09 -16.69
C GLY A 863 -28.48 -7.17 -17.75
N GLU A 864 -27.41 -7.01 -18.54
CA GLU A 864 -27.07 -7.87 -19.69
C GLU A 864 -27.50 -9.33 -19.47
N VAL A 865 -28.49 -9.78 -20.23
CA VAL A 865 -28.97 -11.15 -20.13
C VAL A 865 -28.13 -11.99 -21.07
N SER A 866 -27.34 -12.90 -20.50
CA SER A 866 -26.66 -13.92 -21.30
C SER A 866 -27.66 -15.00 -21.70
N ASP A 867 -27.79 -15.27 -22.99
CA ASP A 867 -28.45 -16.49 -23.44
C ASP A 867 -27.58 -17.73 -23.15
N ASP A 868 -28.13 -18.92 -23.41
CA ASP A 868 -27.43 -20.20 -23.23
C ASP A 868 -26.16 -20.32 -24.11
N ASP A 869 -26.03 -19.46 -25.13
CA ASP A 869 -24.90 -19.39 -26.07
C ASP A 869 -23.85 -18.33 -25.67
N GLY A 870 -24.07 -17.62 -24.55
CA GLY A 870 -23.14 -16.64 -23.99
C GLY A 870 -23.23 -15.24 -24.60
N TYR A 871 -24.27 -14.94 -25.39
CA TYR A 871 -24.53 -13.61 -25.95
C TYR A 871 -25.26 -12.75 -24.94
N THR A 872 -24.74 -11.54 -24.71
CA THR A 872 -25.34 -10.55 -23.81
C THR A 872 -26.30 -9.63 -24.56
N TYR A 873 -27.53 -9.55 -24.06
CA TYR A 873 -28.60 -8.72 -24.61
C TYR A 873 -29.07 -7.64 -23.63
N ASN A 874 -29.41 -6.47 -24.17
CA ASN A 874 -30.20 -5.44 -23.53
C ASN A 874 -31.70 -5.71 -23.77
N VAL A 875 -32.50 -5.72 -22.71
CA VAL A 875 -33.95 -6.00 -22.80
C VAL A 875 -34.75 -4.74 -22.50
N GLN A 876 -35.43 -4.22 -23.52
CA GLN A 876 -36.32 -3.06 -23.43
C GLN A 876 -37.78 -3.50 -23.29
N ARG A 877 -38.57 -2.78 -22.48
CA ARG A 877 -40.01 -3.07 -22.30
C ARG A 877 -40.82 -1.79 -22.28
N SER A 878 -41.99 -1.83 -22.90
CA SER A 878 -43.02 -0.79 -22.90
C SER A 878 -44.38 -1.43 -22.71
N SER A 879 -45.28 -0.80 -21.96
CA SER A 879 -46.69 -1.23 -21.85
C SER A 879 -47.66 -0.33 -22.63
N VAL A 880 -47.12 0.61 -23.43
CA VAL A 880 -47.91 1.54 -24.24
C VAL A 880 -48.69 0.77 -25.31
N LYS A 881 -50.01 1.01 -25.36
CA LYS A 881 -50.94 0.36 -26.30
C LYS A 881 -51.39 1.25 -27.45
N GLU A 882 -51.34 2.56 -27.28
CA GLU A 882 -51.72 3.51 -28.32
C GLU A 882 -50.79 4.71 -28.21
N LEU A 883 -50.33 5.19 -29.36
CA LEU A 883 -49.56 6.42 -29.46
C LEU A 883 -50.29 7.36 -30.44
N VAL A 884 -50.82 8.46 -29.93
CA VAL A 884 -51.46 9.51 -30.74
C VAL A 884 -50.47 10.67 -30.90
N ILE A 885 -50.18 11.04 -32.14
CA ILE A 885 -49.34 12.18 -32.51
C ILE A 885 -50.26 13.34 -32.90
N PRO A 886 -50.30 14.44 -32.12
CA PRO A 886 -51.20 15.57 -32.38
C PRO A 886 -50.98 16.25 -33.73
N GLU A 887 -52.02 16.91 -34.25
CA GLU A 887 -51.95 17.59 -35.56
C GLU A 887 -50.86 18.69 -35.61
N SER A 888 -50.52 19.29 -34.48
CA SER A 888 -49.57 20.39 -34.36
C SER A 888 -48.09 19.97 -34.37
N VAL A 889 -47.79 18.68 -34.23
CA VAL A 889 -46.42 18.18 -34.23
C VAL A 889 -45.79 18.34 -35.61
N THR A 890 -44.69 19.07 -35.69
CA THR A 890 -43.96 19.35 -36.94
C THR A 890 -42.76 18.43 -37.14
N SER A 891 -42.17 17.93 -36.06
CA SER A 891 -40.97 17.08 -36.11
C SER A 891 -40.89 16.10 -34.93
N ILE A 892 -40.35 14.92 -35.20
CA ILE A 892 -40.01 13.88 -34.22
C ILE A 892 -38.50 13.71 -34.22
N GLY A 893 -37.87 13.88 -33.06
CA GLY A 893 -36.43 13.80 -32.87
C GLY A 893 -35.89 12.37 -32.93
N SER A 894 -34.56 12.24 -33.02
CA SER A 894 -33.89 10.94 -33.06
C SER A 894 -34.18 10.11 -31.82
N GLU A 895 -34.40 8.80 -31.97
CA GLU A 895 -34.69 7.84 -30.88
C GLU A 895 -35.91 8.16 -29.99
N ALA A 896 -36.77 9.12 -30.38
CA ALA A 896 -37.85 9.65 -29.53
C ALA A 896 -38.80 8.59 -28.95
N PHE A 897 -39.11 7.54 -29.70
CA PHE A 897 -40.04 6.46 -29.34
C PHE A 897 -39.40 5.08 -29.51
N ARG A 898 -38.08 4.98 -29.29
CA ARG A 898 -37.35 3.71 -29.44
C ARG A 898 -37.91 2.62 -28.52
N GLY A 899 -38.28 1.49 -29.10
CA GLY A 899 -38.84 0.32 -28.41
C GLY A 899 -40.30 0.47 -27.98
N VAL A 900 -40.96 1.60 -28.26
CA VAL A 900 -42.35 1.84 -27.84
C VAL A 900 -43.29 0.84 -28.53
N GLY A 901 -44.24 0.30 -27.75
CA GLY A 901 -45.18 -0.71 -28.23
C GLY A 901 -44.63 -2.14 -28.20
N MET A 902 -43.39 -2.37 -27.79
CA MET A 902 -42.85 -3.71 -27.53
C MET A 902 -43.06 -4.12 -26.07
N ALA A 903 -43.68 -5.27 -25.84
CA ALA A 903 -43.77 -5.88 -24.51
C ALA A 903 -42.39 -6.33 -24.01
N GLU A 904 -41.59 -6.90 -24.93
CA GLU A 904 -40.16 -7.21 -24.74
C GLU A 904 -39.43 -7.03 -26.07
N PHE A 905 -38.30 -6.33 -26.06
CA PHE A 905 -37.42 -6.13 -27.21
C PHE A 905 -35.98 -6.41 -26.81
N TRP A 906 -35.36 -7.41 -27.46
CA TRP A 906 -34.02 -7.90 -27.15
C TRP A 906 -33.04 -7.43 -28.20
N GLU A 907 -32.03 -6.67 -27.78
CA GLU A 907 -30.98 -6.16 -28.66
C GLU A 907 -29.58 -6.52 -28.14
N PRO A 908 -28.58 -6.81 -29.01
CA PRO A 908 -27.24 -7.14 -28.56
C PRO A 908 -26.56 -6.01 -27.77
N ALA A 909 -25.89 -6.35 -26.67
CA ALA A 909 -25.23 -5.36 -25.79
C ALA A 909 -23.96 -4.74 -26.38
N SER A 910 -23.31 -5.39 -27.36
CA SER A 910 -22.10 -4.88 -28.01
C SER A 910 -22.12 -5.05 -29.53
N PRO A 911 -21.76 -4.01 -30.32
CA PRO A 911 -21.65 -4.12 -31.78
C PRO A 911 -20.59 -5.14 -32.24
N THR A 912 -19.59 -5.46 -31.42
CA THR A 912 -18.44 -6.31 -31.81
C THR A 912 -18.71 -7.81 -31.63
N GLN A 913 -19.82 -8.21 -31.01
CA GLN A 913 -20.23 -9.62 -30.90
C GLN A 913 -21.08 -10.11 -32.09
N GLN A 914 -21.23 -9.28 -33.13
CA GLN A 914 -22.01 -9.58 -34.33
C GLN A 914 -21.25 -10.56 -35.26
N PRO A 915 -21.74 -11.80 -35.36
CA PRO A 915 -22.32 -12.17 -36.65
C PRO A 915 -23.62 -12.98 -36.46
N LEU A 916 -24.76 -12.40 -36.86
CA LEU A 916 -26.06 -13.07 -37.03
C LEU A 916 -26.87 -13.42 -35.76
N ALA A 917 -26.74 -12.67 -34.66
CA ALA A 917 -27.56 -12.87 -33.46
C ALA A 917 -28.85 -12.01 -33.51
N PHE A 918 -29.99 -12.69 -33.56
CA PHE A 918 -31.34 -12.19 -33.79
C PHE A 918 -31.77 -11.07 -32.85
N VAL A 919 -32.26 -9.97 -33.42
CA VAL A 919 -33.19 -9.07 -32.70
C VAL A 919 -34.52 -9.80 -32.64
N HIS A 920 -35.02 -10.07 -31.44
CA HIS A 920 -36.32 -10.71 -31.26
C HIS A 920 -37.13 -10.02 -30.17
N GLY A 921 -38.44 -10.22 -30.17
CA GLY A 921 -39.30 -9.58 -29.20
C GLY A 921 -40.73 -10.02 -29.29
N THR A 922 -41.56 -9.47 -28.42
CA THR A 922 -43.01 -9.60 -28.41
C THR A 922 -43.62 -8.20 -28.41
N ARG A 923 -44.55 -7.91 -29.32
CA ARG A 923 -45.29 -6.63 -29.33
C ARG A 923 -46.41 -6.61 -28.29
N ASN A 924 -46.80 -5.41 -27.87
CA ASN A 924 -48.05 -5.20 -27.17
C ASN A 924 -49.23 -5.49 -28.11
N GLU A 925 -50.15 -6.35 -27.67
CA GLU A 925 -51.33 -6.70 -28.45
C GLU A 925 -52.17 -5.44 -28.73
N GLY A 926 -52.47 -5.19 -30.00
CA GLY A 926 -53.26 -4.05 -30.44
C GLY A 926 -52.51 -2.72 -30.49
N PHE A 927 -51.17 -2.69 -30.38
CA PHE A 927 -50.42 -1.43 -30.45
C PHE A 927 -50.61 -0.70 -31.79
N THR A 928 -51.04 0.56 -31.72
CA THR A 928 -51.25 1.46 -32.88
C THR A 928 -50.50 2.77 -32.73
N ILE A 929 -50.11 3.33 -33.88
CA ILE A 929 -49.61 4.70 -34.00
C ILE A 929 -50.62 5.46 -34.85
N THR A 930 -51.24 6.50 -34.27
CA THR A 930 -52.24 7.33 -34.93
C THR A 930 -51.67 8.73 -35.10
N PHE A 931 -51.62 9.23 -36.32
CA PHE A 931 -51.37 10.65 -36.60
C PHE A 931 -52.71 11.34 -36.81
N GLU A 932 -52.97 12.42 -36.08
CA GLU A 932 -54.24 13.13 -36.21
C GLU A 932 -54.45 13.72 -37.61
N ALA A 933 -55.72 13.80 -38.02
CA ALA A 933 -56.09 14.33 -39.32
C ALA A 933 -55.63 15.79 -39.45
N GLY A 934 -54.98 16.14 -40.56
CA GLY A 934 -54.41 17.48 -40.73
C GLY A 934 -52.99 17.66 -40.16
N SER A 935 -52.32 16.56 -39.78
CA SER A 935 -50.95 16.57 -39.26
C SER A 935 -49.99 17.52 -39.98
N ALA A 936 -49.24 18.30 -39.19
CA ALA A 936 -48.18 19.20 -39.64
C ALA A 936 -46.80 18.53 -39.72
N LEU A 937 -46.71 17.21 -39.51
CA LEU A 937 -45.44 16.48 -39.39
C LEU A 937 -44.67 16.50 -40.72
N THR A 938 -43.46 17.06 -40.71
CA THR A 938 -42.60 17.13 -41.90
C THR A 938 -41.36 16.24 -41.81
N SER A 939 -40.91 15.88 -40.60
CA SER A 939 -39.67 15.13 -40.41
C SER A 939 -39.71 14.13 -39.27
N ILE A 940 -39.12 12.96 -39.52
CA ILE A 940 -38.89 11.89 -38.54
C ILE A 940 -37.39 11.66 -38.42
N GLY A 941 -36.84 11.81 -37.21
CA GLY A 941 -35.42 11.73 -36.91
C GLY A 941 -34.83 10.32 -36.99
N ALA A 942 -33.51 10.23 -36.83
CA ALA A 942 -32.79 8.96 -36.92
C ALA A 942 -33.20 8.02 -35.77
N SER A 943 -33.46 6.75 -36.07
CA SER A 943 -33.89 5.73 -35.08
C SER A 943 -35.13 6.12 -34.24
N ALA A 944 -35.93 7.11 -34.67
CA ALA A 944 -37.04 7.66 -33.88
C ALA A 944 -38.03 6.61 -33.38
N PHE A 945 -38.30 5.58 -34.17
CA PHE A 945 -39.18 4.44 -33.89
C PHE A 945 -38.43 3.10 -34.04
N TYR A 946 -37.12 3.10 -33.80
CA TYR A 946 -36.32 1.88 -33.82
C TYR A 946 -36.92 0.84 -32.88
N GLY A 947 -37.13 -0.38 -33.37
CA GLY A 947 -37.71 -1.47 -32.60
C GLY A 947 -39.15 -1.23 -32.16
N CYS A 948 -39.97 -0.43 -32.87
CA CYS A 948 -41.35 -0.18 -32.45
C CYS A 948 -42.27 -1.39 -32.68
N GLY A 949 -43.32 -1.51 -31.86
CA GLY A 949 -44.26 -2.64 -31.90
C GLY A 949 -45.40 -2.51 -32.91
N ALA A 950 -45.34 -1.56 -33.85
CA ALA A 950 -46.40 -1.30 -34.82
C ALA A 950 -46.53 -2.43 -35.85
N GLU A 951 -47.77 -2.76 -36.23
CA GLU A 951 -48.06 -3.74 -37.28
C GLU A 951 -48.34 -3.06 -38.62
N THR A 952 -49.08 -1.96 -38.60
CA THR A 952 -49.34 -1.11 -39.77
C THR A 952 -48.97 0.32 -39.44
N LEU A 953 -48.42 1.04 -40.42
CA LEU A 953 -48.03 2.44 -40.26
C LEU A 953 -48.60 3.31 -41.39
N ALA A 954 -49.37 4.33 -41.02
CA ALA A 954 -49.94 5.31 -41.94
C ALA A 954 -49.30 6.69 -41.67
N LEU A 955 -48.35 7.08 -42.51
CA LEU A 955 -47.64 8.36 -42.41
C LEU A 955 -48.41 9.48 -43.15
N PRO A 956 -48.56 10.67 -42.53
CA PRO A 956 -49.21 11.82 -43.14
C PRO A 956 -48.59 12.24 -44.47
N ALA A 957 -49.40 12.85 -45.35
CA ALA A 957 -48.93 13.38 -46.64
C ALA A 957 -47.87 14.48 -46.48
N THR A 958 -47.83 15.16 -45.34
CA THR A 958 -46.90 16.25 -45.04
C THR A 958 -45.47 15.80 -44.77
N VAL A 959 -45.23 14.52 -44.50
CA VAL A 959 -43.89 14.00 -44.17
C VAL A 959 -42.97 14.14 -45.38
N GLU A 960 -41.90 14.93 -45.21
CA GLU A 960 -40.90 15.22 -46.25
C GLU A 960 -39.66 14.33 -46.11
N SER A 961 -39.30 13.96 -44.86
CA SER A 961 -38.08 13.19 -44.56
C SER A 961 -38.27 12.12 -43.49
N VAL A 962 -37.64 10.96 -43.72
CA VAL A 962 -37.49 9.87 -42.75
C VAL A 962 -35.99 9.58 -42.58
N GLY A 963 -35.50 9.77 -41.36
CA GLY A 963 -34.09 9.71 -40.99
C GLY A 963 -33.49 8.31 -40.93
N LEU A 964 -32.16 8.26 -40.77
CA LEU A 964 -31.37 7.03 -40.73
C LEU A 964 -31.95 6.05 -39.69
N SER A 965 -32.17 4.79 -40.07
CA SER A 965 -32.67 3.75 -39.14
C SER A 965 -34.00 4.05 -38.45
N ALA A 966 -34.81 5.01 -38.93
CA ALA A 966 -35.98 5.54 -38.23
C ALA A 966 -36.95 4.47 -37.70
N PHE A 967 -37.19 3.39 -38.44
CA PHE A 967 -38.05 2.26 -38.08
C PHE A 967 -37.29 0.93 -38.09
N GLU A 968 -35.95 0.95 -38.01
CA GLU A 968 -35.14 -0.26 -38.05
C GLU A 968 -35.56 -1.25 -36.95
N ASN A 969 -35.52 -2.55 -37.26
CA ASN A 969 -35.92 -3.66 -36.39
C ASN A 969 -37.36 -3.58 -35.85
N SER A 970 -38.28 -2.92 -36.56
CA SER A 970 -39.72 -3.01 -36.27
C SER A 970 -40.26 -4.36 -36.73
N LEU A 971 -39.96 -5.42 -35.96
CA LEU A 971 -40.13 -6.85 -36.31
C LEU A 971 -41.55 -7.27 -36.72
N PHE A 972 -42.56 -6.46 -36.39
CA PHE A 972 -43.97 -6.77 -36.60
C PHE A 972 -44.62 -5.95 -37.72
N LEU A 973 -43.90 -4.99 -38.30
CA LEU A 973 -44.42 -4.09 -39.30
C LEU A 973 -44.65 -4.84 -40.62
N THR A 974 -45.91 -4.89 -41.09
CA THR A 974 -46.30 -5.57 -42.33
C THR A 974 -46.59 -4.62 -43.48
N GLU A 975 -47.09 -3.42 -43.17
CA GLU A 975 -47.50 -2.43 -44.17
C GLU A 975 -47.14 -1.00 -43.75
N VAL A 976 -46.60 -0.22 -44.70
CA VAL A 976 -46.34 1.21 -44.53
C VAL A 976 -47.01 1.99 -45.67
N THR A 977 -47.75 3.03 -45.33
CA THR A 977 -48.37 3.92 -46.30
C THR A 977 -47.92 5.36 -46.08
N PHE A 978 -47.44 6.02 -47.12
CA PHE A 978 -47.13 7.45 -47.13
C PHE A 978 -48.22 8.20 -47.89
N GLY A 979 -48.76 9.26 -47.28
CA GLY A 979 -49.88 10.02 -47.86
C GLY A 979 -51.26 9.49 -47.47
N ALA A 980 -51.35 8.71 -46.39
CA ALA A 980 -52.60 8.18 -45.85
C ALA A 980 -53.34 9.23 -45.00
N ASP A 981 -53.71 10.38 -45.58
CA ASP A 981 -54.37 11.46 -44.82
C ASP A 981 -55.89 11.51 -44.98
N GLY A 982 -56.48 10.58 -45.73
CA GLY A 982 -57.92 10.53 -46.01
C GLY A 982 -58.46 11.72 -46.82
N ALA A 983 -57.63 12.73 -47.10
CA ALA A 983 -57.96 13.94 -47.85
C ALA A 983 -57.54 13.84 -49.33
N GLY A 984 -56.81 12.79 -49.70
CA GLY A 984 -56.37 12.53 -51.08
C GLY A 984 -55.18 13.40 -51.48
N ASN A 985 -54.41 13.91 -50.51
CA ASN A 985 -53.20 14.68 -50.81
C ASN A 985 -52.05 13.76 -51.20
N GLU A 986 -51.21 14.25 -52.11
CA GLU A 986 -50.00 13.57 -52.54
C GLU A 986 -48.95 13.60 -51.41
N SER A 987 -48.26 12.48 -51.19
CA SER A 987 -47.15 12.40 -50.26
C SER A 987 -46.02 13.33 -50.70
N ARG A 988 -45.48 14.09 -49.73
CA ARG A 988 -44.37 15.02 -49.91
C ARG A 988 -43.00 14.38 -49.64
N LEU A 989 -42.95 13.05 -49.51
CA LEU A 989 -41.72 12.32 -49.17
C LEU A 989 -40.64 12.57 -50.23
N GLY A 990 -39.58 13.29 -49.85
CA GLY A 990 -38.42 13.57 -50.70
C GLY A 990 -37.17 12.81 -50.26
N GLU A 991 -37.03 12.53 -48.96
CA GLU A 991 -35.85 11.89 -48.39
C GLU A 991 -36.21 10.66 -47.57
N LEU A 992 -35.58 9.53 -47.90
CA LEU A 992 -35.66 8.29 -47.12
C LEU A 992 -34.23 7.81 -46.88
N TRP A 993 -33.74 7.93 -45.65
CA TRP A 993 -32.34 7.66 -45.32
C TRP A 993 -32.07 6.16 -45.15
N ALA A 994 -30.79 5.77 -45.22
CA ALA A 994 -30.35 4.38 -45.12
C ALA A 994 -30.87 3.68 -43.84
N TYR A 995 -31.06 2.36 -43.91
CA TYR A 995 -31.58 1.51 -42.83
C TYR A 995 -32.95 1.90 -42.26
N GLY A 996 -33.66 2.86 -42.86
CA GLY A 996 -34.93 3.38 -42.36
C GLY A 996 -35.97 2.32 -41.99
N PHE A 997 -36.01 1.19 -42.71
CA PHE A 997 -36.86 0.02 -42.43
C PHE A 997 -36.07 -1.29 -42.43
N ALA A 998 -34.76 -1.24 -42.16
CA ALA A 998 -33.93 -2.44 -42.10
C ALA A 998 -34.38 -3.36 -40.94
N GLY A 999 -34.24 -4.68 -41.10
CA GLY A 999 -34.65 -5.64 -40.07
C GLY A 999 -36.17 -5.74 -39.82
N CYS A 1000 -37.01 -5.05 -40.61
CA CYS A 1000 -38.46 -5.24 -40.59
C CYS A 1000 -38.85 -6.53 -41.35
N GLU A 1001 -38.58 -7.70 -40.76
CA GLU A 1001 -38.69 -9.01 -41.42
C GLU A 1001 -40.08 -9.35 -41.98
N LYS A 1002 -41.15 -8.72 -41.48
CA LYS A 1002 -42.53 -8.96 -41.91
C LYS A 1002 -43.06 -7.94 -42.92
N LEU A 1003 -42.27 -6.94 -43.29
CA LEU A 1003 -42.72 -5.86 -44.16
C LEU A 1003 -43.00 -6.41 -45.56
N ALA A 1004 -44.27 -6.41 -45.95
CA ALA A 1004 -44.74 -7.00 -47.19
C ALA A 1004 -45.09 -5.94 -48.25
N SER A 1005 -45.48 -4.73 -47.84
CA SER A 1005 -45.82 -3.66 -48.78
C SER A 1005 -45.53 -2.25 -48.27
N VAL A 1006 -45.13 -1.39 -49.21
CA VAL A 1006 -44.99 0.05 -49.02
C VAL A 1006 -45.82 0.77 -50.08
N THR A 1007 -46.71 1.67 -49.66
CA THR A 1007 -47.56 2.45 -50.58
C THR A 1007 -47.15 3.92 -50.53
N LEU A 1008 -46.83 4.49 -51.70
CA LEU A 1008 -46.46 5.90 -51.86
C LEU A 1008 -47.54 6.62 -52.67
N TYR A 1009 -48.44 7.34 -52.00
CA TYR A 1009 -49.51 8.06 -52.69
C TYR A 1009 -48.99 9.32 -53.39
N GLY A 1010 -49.26 9.47 -54.69
CA GLY A 1010 -49.01 10.71 -55.44
C GLY A 1010 -47.54 11.09 -55.68
N VAL A 1011 -46.57 10.31 -55.19
CA VAL A 1011 -45.14 10.60 -55.34
C VAL A 1011 -44.69 10.35 -56.78
N THR A 1012 -44.40 11.43 -57.51
CA THR A 1012 -44.01 11.36 -58.94
C THR A 1012 -42.51 11.16 -59.18
N THR A 1013 -41.67 11.46 -58.18
CA THR A 1013 -40.21 11.28 -58.22
C THR A 1013 -39.75 10.36 -57.10
N PRO A 1014 -38.88 9.37 -57.37
CA PRO A 1014 -38.37 8.49 -56.32
C PRO A 1014 -37.65 9.28 -55.21
N PRO A 1015 -37.87 8.93 -53.93
CA PRO A 1015 -37.17 9.58 -52.83
C PRO A 1015 -35.66 9.30 -52.91
N VAL A 1016 -34.87 10.29 -52.48
CA VAL A 1016 -33.40 10.20 -52.50
C VAL A 1016 -32.91 9.48 -51.25
N TYR A 1017 -31.97 8.55 -51.44
CA TYR A 1017 -31.32 7.78 -50.39
C TYR A 1017 -30.04 8.47 -49.92
N GLY A 1018 -30.00 8.93 -48.67
CA GLY A 1018 -28.80 9.50 -48.07
C GLY A 1018 -27.83 8.42 -47.59
N LEU A 1019 -26.81 8.09 -48.39
CA LEU A 1019 -25.60 7.38 -47.93
C LEU A 1019 -24.52 8.42 -47.64
N THR A 1020 -24.33 8.82 -46.39
CA THR A 1020 -23.22 9.70 -46.02
C THR A 1020 -22.01 8.87 -45.60
N ALA A 1021 -21.31 8.21 -46.54
CA ALA A 1021 -19.86 7.96 -46.45
C ALA A 1021 -19.22 7.17 -47.62
N ASP A 1022 -19.92 6.30 -48.35
CA ASP A 1022 -19.25 5.42 -49.33
C ASP A 1022 -19.66 5.71 -50.79
N PRO A 1023 -18.79 6.31 -51.62
CA PRO A 1023 -19.06 6.58 -53.04
C PRO A 1023 -18.98 5.34 -53.94
N ASP A 1024 -18.60 4.16 -53.42
CA ASP A 1024 -18.49 2.91 -54.18
C ASP A 1024 -19.71 1.97 -54.03
N GLU A 1025 -20.70 2.33 -53.22
CA GLU A 1025 -21.92 1.53 -53.07
C GLU A 1025 -22.85 1.68 -54.29
N SER A 1026 -23.13 0.54 -54.94
CA SER A 1026 -24.06 0.50 -56.07
C SER A 1026 -25.47 0.96 -55.66
N PRO A 1027 -26.31 1.46 -56.58
CA PRO A 1027 -27.67 1.85 -56.26
C PRO A 1027 -28.55 0.71 -55.68
N ASP A 1028 -28.20 -0.56 -55.93
CA ASP A 1028 -28.82 -1.73 -55.31
C ASP A 1028 -28.39 -1.89 -53.84
N ALA A 1029 -27.15 -1.50 -53.50
CA ALA A 1029 -26.67 -1.44 -52.12
C ALA A 1029 -27.37 -0.34 -51.32
N ALA A 1030 -27.67 0.82 -51.92
CA ALA A 1030 -28.45 1.88 -51.26
C ALA A 1030 -29.90 1.47 -50.92
N ARG A 1031 -30.57 0.70 -51.81
CA ARG A 1031 -31.91 0.13 -51.55
C ARG A 1031 -31.87 -1.02 -50.56
N ALA A 1032 -30.90 -1.92 -50.71
CA ALA A 1032 -30.64 -2.98 -49.76
C ALA A 1032 -30.28 -2.42 -48.38
N ALA A 1033 -29.72 -1.22 -48.31
CA ALA A 1033 -29.48 -0.50 -47.07
C ALA A 1033 -30.79 0.02 -46.45
N VAL A 1034 -31.69 0.67 -47.19
CA VAL A 1034 -32.97 1.18 -46.61
C VAL A 1034 -33.84 0.07 -46.01
N PHE A 1035 -33.98 -1.06 -46.70
CA PHE A 1035 -34.83 -2.18 -46.28
C PHE A 1035 -34.05 -3.37 -45.70
N GLY A 1036 -32.72 -3.24 -45.53
CA GLY A 1036 -31.86 -4.19 -44.82
C GLY A 1036 -31.84 -5.62 -45.35
N GLY A 1037 -31.58 -5.84 -46.65
CA GLY A 1037 -31.37 -7.18 -47.23
C GLY A 1037 -32.63 -8.01 -47.52
N ASN A 1038 -33.82 -7.57 -47.09
CA ASN A 1038 -35.12 -8.19 -47.42
C ASN A 1038 -35.65 -7.76 -48.81
N ALA A 1039 -34.77 -7.45 -49.77
CA ALA A 1039 -35.17 -6.92 -51.09
C ALA A 1039 -35.96 -7.92 -51.96
N GLU A 1040 -35.99 -9.21 -51.59
CA GLU A 1040 -36.81 -10.23 -52.24
C GLU A 1040 -38.14 -10.42 -51.50
N GLY A 1041 -39.26 -9.96 -52.09
CA GLY A 1041 -40.61 -10.40 -51.69
C GLY A 1041 -41.59 -9.32 -51.22
N PHE A 1042 -41.18 -8.07 -51.01
CA PHE A 1042 -42.10 -6.98 -50.68
C PHE A 1042 -42.42 -6.10 -51.90
N THR A 1043 -43.61 -5.49 -51.92
CA THR A 1043 -44.12 -4.71 -53.07
C THR A 1043 -44.16 -3.21 -52.74
N VAL A 1044 -43.59 -2.38 -53.61
CA VAL A 1044 -43.77 -0.92 -53.54
C VAL A 1044 -44.86 -0.50 -54.52
N TYR A 1045 -45.94 0.08 -54.01
CA TYR A 1045 -47.02 0.65 -54.79
C TYR A 1045 -46.77 2.15 -55.01
N VAL A 1046 -46.70 2.56 -56.28
CA VAL A 1046 -46.57 3.95 -56.73
C VAL A 1046 -47.64 4.24 -57.78
N PRO A 1047 -48.02 5.50 -58.04
CA PRO A 1047 -48.95 5.83 -59.12
C PRO A 1047 -48.41 5.42 -60.49
N GLU A 1048 -49.28 5.02 -61.42
CA GLU A 1048 -48.91 4.58 -62.79
C GLU A 1048 -48.04 5.61 -63.51
N ALA A 1049 -48.35 6.90 -63.34
CA ALA A 1049 -47.59 7.99 -63.92
C ALA A 1049 -46.13 8.07 -63.43
N ALA A 1050 -45.84 7.55 -62.22
CA ALA A 1050 -44.52 7.54 -61.62
C ALA A 1050 -43.69 6.30 -62.01
N VAL A 1051 -44.32 5.21 -62.47
CA VAL A 1051 -43.65 3.93 -62.76
C VAL A 1051 -42.42 4.11 -63.67
N SER A 1052 -42.53 4.94 -64.73
CA SER A 1052 -41.41 5.20 -65.63
C SER A 1052 -40.27 5.99 -64.95
N ALA A 1053 -40.60 6.94 -64.07
CA ALA A 1053 -39.61 7.70 -63.32
C ALA A 1053 -38.85 6.78 -62.36
N TYR A 1054 -39.56 5.92 -61.63
CA TYR A 1054 -38.98 4.89 -60.77
C TYR A 1054 -38.12 3.89 -61.55
N GLN A 1055 -38.59 3.33 -62.68
CA GLN A 1055 -37.78 2.44 -63.53
C GLN A 1055 -36.50 3.08 -64.10
N SER A 1056 -36.46 4.42 -64.19
CA SER A 1056 -35.34 5.16 -64.76
C SER A 1056 -34.38 5.74 -63.72
N ALA A 1057 -34.78 5.78 -62.45
CA ALA A 1057 -33.97 6.32 -61.38
C ALA A 1057 -32.93 5.31 -60.91
N ASP A 1058 -31.70 5.75 -60.71
CA ASP A 1058 -30.64 4.92 -60.17
C ASP A 1058 -31.08 4.29 -58.84
N GLY A 1059 -30.94 2.96 -58.74
CA GLY A 1059 -31.41 2.16 -57.61
C GLY A 1059 -32.73 1.47 -57.93
N TRP A 1060 -33.69 2.14 -58.56
CA TRP A 1060 -35.02 1.59 -58.82
C TRP A 1060 -35.14 0.84 -60.17
N LYS A 1061 -34.08 0.86 -60.99
CA LYS A 1061 -34.05 0.26 -62.35
C LYS A 1061 -34.20 -1.26 -62.40
N GLU A 1062 -33.87 -1.96 -61.32
CA GLU A 1062 -33.89 -3.44 -61.27
C GLU A 1062 -35.25 -4.04 -60.86
N ILE A 1063 -36.27 -3.21 -60.64
CA ILE A 1063 -37.59 -3.66 -60.18
C ILE A 1063 -38.39 -4.30 -61.31
N THR A 1064 -38.86 -5.53 -61.08
CA THR A 1064 -39.77 -6.23 -61.99
C THR A 1064 -41.18 -5.64 -61.84
N VAL A 1065 -41.69 -5.01 -62.90
CA VAL A 1065 -43.06 -4.48 -62.89
C VAL A 1065 -44.06 -5.58 -63.22
N SER A 1066 -44.87 -5.97 -62.24
CA SER A 1066 -46.12 -6.68 -62.49
C SER A 1066 -47.25 -5.65 -62.55
N ALA A 1067 -47.87 -5.46 -63.72
CA ALA A 1067 -49.09 -4.67 -63.82
C ALA A 1067 -50.20 -5.40 -63.04
N ILE A 1068 -50.59 -4.87 -61.89
CA ILE A 1068 -51.72 -5.38 -61.13
C ILE A 1068 -52.98 -4.74 -61.73
N GLY A 1069 -53.86 -5.58 -62.29
CA GLY A 1069 -55.14 -5.12 -62.83
C GLY A 1069 -55.99 -4.45 -61.75
N SER A 1070 -56.63 -3.34 -62.12
CA SER A 1070 -57.49 -2.49 -61.30
C SER A 1070 -58.32 -3.25 -60.25
N GLY A 1071 -57.89 -3.17 -58.99
CA GLY A 1071 -58.68 -3.48 -57.80
C GLY A 1071 -59.42 -2.22 -57.33
N THR A 1072 -60.71 -2.37 -57.04
CA THR A 1072 -61.65 -1.29 -56.77
C THR A 1072 -61.55 -0.77 -55.34
N GLU A 1073 -60.74 0.26 -55.09
CA GLU A 1073 -61.05 1.39 -54.20
C GLU A 1073 -59.90 2.42 -54.25
N GLY A 1074 -60.19 3.61 -54.80
CA GLY A 1074 -59.33 4.78 -54.62
C GLY A 1074 -58.17 4.99 -55.61
N GLY A 1075 -58.43 4.89 -56.91
CA GLY A 1075 -57.73 5.57 -58.03
C GLY A 1075 -56.28 6.04 -57.86
N ASN A 1076 -55.33 5.14 -58.14
CA ASN A 1076 -54.19 5.29 -59.06
C ASN A 1076 -53.30 4.07 -58.81
N ALA A 1077 -53.58 2.99 -59.55
CA ALA A 1077 -52.52 2.04 -59.89
C ALA A 1077 -51.44 2.76 -60.68
#